data_AF-A0A955AJ61-F1
#
_entry.id   AF-A0A955AJ61-F1
#
_cell.length_a   1.000
_cell.length_b   1.000
_cell.length_c   1.000
_cell.angle_alpha   90.00
_cell.angle_beta   90.00
_cell.angle_gamma   90.00
#
_symmetry.space_group_name_H-M   'P 1'
#
loop_
_entity.id
_entity.type
_entity.pdbx_description
1 polymer ?
#
loop_
_entity_poly.entity_id
_entity_poly.type
_entity_poly.pdbx_seq_one_letter_code
_entity_poly.pdbx_strand_id
1 'polypeptide(L)'
;MIDQRNVVLILNLLAALCIAANAQQPNENNSTYAGLVDEAAKFASTTVSQHDSCSQAVDVYLLAGQSNMQGIGKIIDLPASVPAQIPFTYFWNQREFEPLVLSTTKVSTRISEFGPEIGFALEIARANHPIYLVKYHASGMPLHYGWDGNTWVGGNAAPGRRSFYPGEVPEDANTGSLYVAMLAEFRRARRHLEEAGFNPRIRGLVWMQGEQDSKHVVSASNYAASLRLLRKRLAEDMSLRDDLPIVFGQVLPHEPPLERFSHRDEIRAQMADCDSRSGKPESMKNTMMVSTDGISLLPDTVHYDALGQLALGQKFGRAMNELYRSSLRVMTFNMLQGGEEASNVGFDNSLFDGSRIDEIADIIRLADADVVGMQEDCTTDKLLRELGDPWHRVGSIYSRLPLSKVIVEPYLTIAKAEIARDRFVTIVNCHWSPPRNGYGPDLAQAELSEHPDLSETSAMASRIVEGCSVPSGPRGYVATLTPLKTAISNHESVLLTGDFNEPSHLDWTERFAREGTDRWVSNPTGTPLRFAVEWPGSKRLAAIGMLDSYRKVHPNEVERIGATWTPQYPDKTPGRGNYSEQVLDRIDRIYHSGETLCPVAAQVIGEDATTSDIVFPRRWPSDHRAVLIDFVIQ
;
A
#
# COMPACT_ATOMS: atom_id res chain seq x y z
N MET A 1 16.02 15.94 -7.66
CA MET A 1 15.27 17.23 -7.61
C MET A 1 15.95 18.12 -6.59
N ILE A 2 16.40 19.31 -6.99
CA ILE A 2 17.04 20.27 -6.08
C ILE A 2 15.94 20.82 -5.15
N ASP A 3 16.14 20.70 -3.84
CA ASP A 3 15.25 21.25 -2.80
C ASP A 3 15.01 22.76 -3.04
N GLN A 4 13.74 23.17 -3.18
CA GLN A 4 13.35 24.55 -3.42
C GLN A 4 13.79 25.52 -2.29
N ARG A 5 14.09 25.00 -1.09
CA ARG A 5 14.71 25.79 -0.01
C ARG A 5 16.09 26.32 -0.39
N ASN A 6 16.86 25.57 -1.19
CA ASN A 6 18.19 26.01 -1.64
C ASN A 6 18.10 27.12 -2.68
N VAL A 7 17.06 27.15 -3.53
CA VAL A 7 16.92 28.18 -4.57
C VAL A 7 16.60 29.54 -3.96
N VAL A 8 15.70 29.60 -2.98
CA VAL A 8 15.34 30.86 -2.29
C VAL A 8 16.50 31.37 -1.44
N LEU A 9 17.23 30.48 -0.76
CA LEU A 9 18.43 30.87 0.00
C LEU A 9 19.53 31.41 -0.91
N ILE A 10 19.76 30.76 -2.07
CA ILE A 10 20.72 31.20 -3.09
C ILE A 10 20.34 32.57 -3.68
N LEU A 11 19.06 32.80 -3.98
CA LEU A 11 18.58 34.08 -4.50
C LEU A 11 18.72 35.22 -3.47
N ASN A 12 18.44 34.95 -2.19
CA ASN A 12 18.63 35.92 -1.12
C ASN A 12 20.12 36.20 -0.85
N LEU A 13 20.99 35.18 -0.94
CA LEU A 13 22.45 35.36 -0.86
C LEU A 13 23.00 36.16 -2.04
N LEU A 14 22.51 35.92 -3.26
CA LEU A 14 22.88 36.69 -4.45
C LEU A 14 22.43 38.15 -4.34
N ALA A 15 21.22 38.40 -3.83
CA ALA A 15 20.73 39.76 -3.57
C ALA A 15 21.58 40.48 -2.52
N ALA A 16 21.92 39.81 -1.41
CA ALA A 16 22.78 40.37 -0.36
C ALA A 16 24.21 40.63 -0.86
N LEU A 17 24.77 39.74 -1.68
CA LEU A 17 26.09 39.91 -2.30
C LEU A 17 26.11 41.07 -3.30
N CYS A 18 25.02 41.28 -4.06
CA CYS A 18 24.90 42.44 -4.97
C CYS A 18 24.81 43.76 -4.19
N ILE A 19 24.10 43.78 -3.06
CA ILE A 19 24.02 44.96 -2.17
C ILE A 19 25.39 45.26 -1.56
N ALA A 20 26.11 44.23 -1.11
CA ALA A 20 27.46 44.38 -0.54
C ALA A 20 28.50 44.85 -1.57
N ALA A 21 28.43 44.35 -2.81
CA ALA A 21 29.30 44.76 -3.90
C ALA A 21 29.08 46.23 -4.31
N ASN A 22 27.83 46.71 -4.29
CA ASN A 22 27.49 48.10 -4.62
C ASN A 22 27.92 49.10 -3.54
N ALA A 23 28.09 48.65 -2.28
CA ALA A 23 28.59 49.48 -1.19
C ALA A 23 30.12 49.74 -1.27
N GLN A 24 30.87 48.94 -2.03
CA GLN A 24 32.33 49.03 -2.13
C GLN A 24 32.83 49.88 -3.32
N GLN A 25 32.00 50.19 -4.32
CA GLN A 25 32.33 51.13 -5.40
C GLN A 25 31.09 51.88 -5.91
N PRO A 26 30.84 53.13 -5.46
CA PRO A 26 29.73 53.92 -5.96
C PRO A 26 30.08 54.50 -7.33
N ASN A 27 29.55 53.92 -8.42
CA ASN A 27 29.62 54.49 -9.76
C ASN A 27 28.28 55.12 -10.16
N GLU A 28 28.33 56.25 -10.88
CA GLU A 28 27.26 57.23 -11.12
C GLU A 28 26.03 56.79 -11.95
N ASN A 29 25.73 55.50 -12.10
CA ASN A 29 24.54 55.03 -12.83
C ASN A 29 23.44 54.50 -11.89
N ASN A 30 23.10 55.28 -10.86
CA ASN A 30 22.24 54.86 -9.74
C ASN A 30 20.73 54.85 -10.05
N SER A 31 20.26 55.41 -11.18
CA SER A 31 18.82 55.49 -11.49
C SER A 31 18.25 54.21 -12.10
N THR A 32 19.06 53.42 -12.82
CA THR A 32 18.62 52.19 -13.50
C THR A 32 18.64 50.98 -12.57
N TYR A 33 19.55 50.95 -11.59
CA TYR A 33 19.65 49.86 -10.60
C TYR A 33 18.57 49.97 -9.50
N ALA A 34 18.23 51.17 -9.06
CA ALA A 34 17.14 51.36 -8.10
C ALA A 34 15.79 50.89 -8.66
N GLY A 35 15.53 51.13 -9.95
CA GLY A 35 14.31 50.68 -10.62
C GLY A 35 14.18 49.15 -10.73
N LEU A 36 15.29 48.44 -10.99
CA LEU A 36 15.32 46.97 -11.06
C LEU A 36 15.14 46.31 -9.68
N VAL A 37 15.65 46.94 -8.61
CA VAL A 37 15.46 46.46 -7.23
C VAL A 37 14.03 46.71 -6.77
N ASP A 38 13.42 47.83 -7.14
CA ASP A 38 12.01 48.14 -6.84
C ASP A 38 11.04 47.26 -7.64
N GLU A 39 11.37 46.93 -8.91
CA GLU A 39 10.61 45.95 -9.71
C GLU A 39 10.78 44.54 -9.16
N ALA A 40 11.98 44.12 -8.75
CA ALA A 40 12.20 42.81 -8.14
C ALA A 40 11.51 42.69 -6.76
N ALA A 41 11.51 43.76 -5.96
CA ALA A 41 10.81 43.83 -4.68
C ALA A 41 9.29 43.86 -4.87
N LYS A 42 8.77 44.56 -5.89
CA LYS A 42 7.35 44.49 -6.28
C LYS A 42 7.00 43.13 -6.84
N PHE A 43 7.82 42.50 -7.68
CA PHE A 43 7.56 41.16 -8.21
C PHE A 43 7.56 40.13 -7.08
N ALA A 44 8.49 40.21 -6.12
CA ALA A 44 8.53 39.42 -4.90
C ALA A 44 7.32 39.68 -4.00
N SER A 45 6.91 40.94 -3.80
CA SER A 45 5.72 41.31 -3.02
C SER A 45 4.43 40.84 -3.68
N THR A 46 4.36 40.84 -5.02
CA THR A 46 3.17 40.44 -5.78
C THR A 46 3.06 38.91 -5.89
N THR A 47 4.19 38.19 -5.97
CA THR A 47 4.21 36.72 -5.84
C THR A 47 3.93 36.25 -4.41
N VAL A 48 4.34 37.01 -3.39
CA VAL A 48 4.00 36.73 -1.98
C VAL A 48 2.51 36.99 -1.70
N SER A 49 1.86 37.93 -2.39
CA SER A 49 0.42 38.21 -2.22
C SER A 49 -0.52 37.36 -3.11
N GLN A 50 0.01 36.54 -4.02
CA GLN A 50 -0.78 35.65 -4.89
C GLN A 50 -0.49 34.16 -4.73
N HIS A 51 0.40 33.77 -3.81
CA HIS A 51 0.36 32.42 -3.28
C HIS A 51 -0.64 32.38 -2.13
N ASP A 52 -1.86 31.92 -2.44
CA ASP A 52 -2.64 31.18 -1.46
C ASP A 52 -1.67 30.23 -0.74
N SER A 53 -1.43 30.51 0.54
CA SER A 53 -0.57 29.69 1.38
C SER A 53 -1.22 28.31 1.46
N CYS A 54 -0.81 27.40 0.58
CA CYS A 54 -1.20 26.00 0.69
C CYS A 54 -0.46 25.44 1.91
N SER A 55 -1.06 25.62 3.09
CA SER A 55 -0.64 25.06 4.36
C SER A 55 -0.35 23.57 4.19
N GLN A 56 0.87 23.14 4.57
CA GLN A 56 1.30 21.76 4.41
C GLN A 56 0.34 20.83 5.16
N ALA A 57 -0.26 19.87 4.46
CA ALA A 57 -1.12 18.89 5.08
C ALA A 57 -0.33 17.93 5.98
N VAL A 58 -0.85 17.66 7.18
CA VAL A 58 -0.27 16.70 8.13
C VAL A 58 -1.32 15.73 8.63
N ASP A 59 -0.97 14.46 8.75
CA ASP A 59 -1.89 13.42 9.17
C ASP A 59 -1.87 13.25 10.69
N VAL A 60 -3.04 13.37 11.31
CA VAL A 60 -3.23 13.36 12.77
C VAL A 60 -4.08 12.16 13.16
N TYR A 61 -3.62 11.36 14.11
CA TYR A 61 -4.38 10.24 14.67
C TYR A 61 -4.73 10.50 16.12
N LEU A 62 -6.00 10.23 16.46
CA LEU A 62 -6.51 10.38 17.81
C LEU A 62 -6.47 9.02 18.51
N LEU A 63 -6.00 9.00 19.76
CA LEU A 63 -5.92 7.78 20.58
C LEU A 63 -6.68 8.02 21.88
N ALA A 64 -7.67 7.19 22.20
CA ALA A 64 -8.41 7.33 23.45
C ALA A 64 -8.91 6.03 24.08
N GLY A 65 -9.17 6.09 25.39
CA GLY A 65 -9.70 4.97 26.14
C GLY A 65 -9.28 4.96 27.61
N GLN A 66 -9.13 3.75 28.18
CA GLN A 66 -8.82 3.56 29.60
C GLN A 66 -7.39 3.05 29.85
N SER A 67 -7.18 2.21 30.87
CA SER A 67 -5.85 1.78 31.33
C SER A 67 -5.00 1.13 30.25
N ASN A 68 -5.60 0.33 29.35
CA ASN A 68 -4.88 -0.29 28.26
C ASN A 68 -4.55 0.68 27.09
N MET A 69 -5.26 1.80 26.94
CA MET A 69 -4.83 2.93 26.08
C MET A 69 -3.77 3.79 26.75
N GLN A 70 -3.91 4.06 28.06
CA GLN A 70 -2.89 4.72 28.86
C GLN A 70 -1.56 3.99 28.68
N GLY A 71 -1.61 2.67 28.85
CA GLY A 71 -0.47 1.78 28.73
C GLY A 71 0.38 1.75 29.99
N ILE A 72 0.65 0.55 30.48
CA ILE A 72 1.56 0.31 31.61
C ILE A 72 2.70 -0.64 31.24
N GLY A 73 2.87 -0.91 29.94
CA GLY A 73 4.02 -1.65 29.42
C GLY A 73 5.30 -0.90 29.72
N LYS A 74 6.36 -1.58 30.13
CA LYS A 74 7.62 -0.94 30.51
C LYS A 74 8.53 -0.79 29.30
N ILE A 75 9.06 0.41 29.10
CA ILE A 75 10.00 0.68 28.00
C ILE A 75 11.24 -0.22 28.08
N ILE A 76 11.70 -0.55 29.29
CA ILE A 76 12.87 -1.41 29.49
C ILE A 76 12.67 -2.86 29.02
N ASP A 77 11.42 -3.29 28.88
CA ASP A 77 11.06 -4.64 28.43
C ASP A 77 10.77 -4.68 26.91
N LEU A 78 10.99 -3.58 26.18
CA LEU A 78 10.88 -3.56 24.72
C LEU A 78 12.03 -4.31 24.05
N PRO A 79 11.79 -5.02 22.93
CA PRO A 79 12.85 -5.61 22.13
C PRO A 79 13.83 -4.54 21.62
N ALA A 80 15.11 -4.89 21.55
CA ALA A 80 16.16 -3.99 21.05
C ALA A 80 15.97 -3.53 19.58
N SER A 81 15.12 -4.22 18.81
CA SER A 81 14.74 -3.82 17.45
C SER A 81 13.84 -2.60 17.40
N VAL A 82 13.20 -2.22 18.51
CA VAL A 82 12.39 -1.00 18.58
C VAL A 82 13.31 0.21 18.68
N PRO A 83 13.23 1.18 17.75
CA PRO A 83 14.13 2.33 17.74
C PRO A 83 13.86 3.26 18.92
N ALA A 84 14.93 3.86 19.47
CA ALA A 84 14.83 4.78 20.60
C ALA A 84 14.03 6.05 20.28
N GLN A 85 14.14 6.56 19.05
CA GLN A 85 13.24 7.56 18.50
C GLN A 85 12.35 6.89 17.47
N ILE A 86 11.03 6.98 17.64
CA ILE A 86 10.09 6.40 16.70
C ILE A 86 10.11 7.23 15.41
N PRO A 87 10.48 6.64 14.26
CA PRO A 87 10.68 7.40 13.02
C PRO A 87 9.42 8.15 12.59
N PHE A 88 9.62 9.37 12.08
CA PHE A 88 8.58 10.20 11.45
C PHE A 88 7.31 10.41 12.29
N THR A 89 7.44 10.32 13.62
CA THR A 89 6.31 10.37 14.54
C THR A 89 6.47 11.53 15.53
N TYR A 90 5.42 12.33 15.66
CA TYR A 90 5.33 13.44 16.59
C TYR A 90 4.19 13.18 17.58
N PHE A 91 4.41 13.52 18.85
CA PHE A 91 3.45 13.28 19.93
C PHE A 91 3.06 14.59 20.61
N TRP A 92 1.76 14.77 20.85
CA TRP A 92 1.23 15.90 21.58
C TRP A 92 1.47 15.74 23.09
N ASN A 93 2.38 16.52 23.66
CA ASN A 93 2.74 16.46 25.08
C ASN A 93 1.81 17.31 25.98
N GLN A 94 0.63 17.68 25.50
CA GLN A 94 -0.35 18.59 26.13
C GLN A 94 0.02 20.09 26.05
N ARG A 95 1.15 20.43 25.43
CA ARG A 95 1.59 21.81 25.21
C ARG A 95 2.01 22.06 23.77
N GLU A 96 2.83 21.17 23.21
CA GLU A 96 3.35 21.23 21.85
C GLU A 96 3.51 19.81 21.27
N PHE A 97 3.74 19.73 19.96
CA PHE A 97 4.14 18.47 19.34
C PHE A 97 5.66 18.33 19.39
N GLU A 98 6.15 17.20 19.89
CA GLU A 98 7.57 16.85 19.94
C GLU A 98 7.84 15.52 19.22
N PRO A 99 9.05 15.27 18.69
CA PRO A 99 9.42 13.96 18.20
C PRO A 99 9.22 12.89 19.28
N LEU A 100 8.64 11.76 18.92
CA LEU A 100 8.38 10.67 19.86
C LEU A 100 9.67 9.91 20.19
N VAL A 101 10.23 10.18 21.37
CA VAL A 101 11.48 9.56 21.84
C VAL A 101 11.22 8.75 23.11
N LEU A 102 11.54 7.45 23.08
CA LEU A 102 11.39 6.54 24.21
C LEU A 102 12.20 7.04 25.42
N SER A 103 11.62 6.90 26.62
CA SER A 103 12.17 7.39 27.89
C SER A 103 12.35 8.91 28.01
N THR A 104 11.97 9.69 26.99
CA THR A 104 12.03 11.17 27.01
C THR A 104 10.63 11.77 26.86
N THR A 105 9.88 11.33 25.86
CA THR A 105 8.49 11.73 25.63
C THR A 105 7.58 11.00 26.61
N LYS A 106 6.83 11.75 27.41
CA LYS A 106 5.88 11.19 28.36
C LYS A 106 4.58 10.81 27.65
N VAL A 107 4.51 9.56 27.18
CA VAL A 107 3.32 9.01 26.51
C VAL A 107 2.31 8.37 27.47
N SER A 108 2.72 7.97 28.69
CA SER A 108 1.83 7.45 29.73
C SER A 108 1.91 8.29 31.01
N THR A 109 1.23 7.87 32.07
CA THR A 109 1.31 8.54 33.39
C THR A 109 2.73 8.58 33.94
N ARG A 110 3.57 7.61 33.59
CA ARG A 110 5.01 7.55 33.89
C ARG A 110 5.80 7.55 32.58
N ILE A 111 6.94 8.25 32.58
CA ILE A 111 7.82 8.36 31.41
C ILE A 111 8.44 7.02 30.98
N SER A 112 8.52 6.06 31.90
CA SER A 112 9.03 4.70 31.66
C SER A 112 7.96 3.72 31.18
N GLU A 113 6.73 4.18 30.98
CA GLU A 113 5.58 3.36 30.58
C GLU A 113 5.02 3.83 29.24
N PHE A 114 4.46 2.89 28.48
CA PHE A 114 3.87 3.16 27.16
C PHE A 114 2.62 2.29 26.92
N GLY A 115 1.81 2.74 25.97
CA GLY A 115 0.61 2.06 25.46
C GLY A 115 0.72 1.68 23.98
N PRO A 116 -0.41 1.51 23.29
CA PRO A 116 -0.40 1.02 21.92
C PRO A 116 0.16 2.04 20.91
N GLU A 117 0.41 3.30 21.29
CA GLU A 117 0.93 4.35 20.41
C GLU A 117 2.26 3.98 19.75
N ILE A 118 3.13 3.24 20.43
CA ILE A 118 4.45 2.87 19.90
C ILE A 118 4.30 1.88 18.74
N GLY A 119 3.59 0.78 18.98
CA GLY A 119 3.34 -0.22 17.94
C GLY A 119 2.52 0.35 16.77
N PHE A 120 1.56 1.22 17.07
CA PHE A 120 0.74 1.89 16.07
C PHE A 120 1.60 2.76 15.14
N ALA A 121 2.47 3.59 15.73
CA ALA A 121 3.33 4.49 14.97
C ALA A 121 4.31 3.75 14.07
N LEU A 122 4.90 2.64 14.55
CA LEU A 122 5.82 1.81 13.76
C LEU A 122 5.14 1.23 12.50
N GLU A 123 3.84 0.93 12.57
CA GLU A 123 3.10 0.40 11.42
C GLU A 123 2.66 1.49 10.42
N ILE A 124 2.32 2.69 10.89
CA ILE A 124 1.72 3.75 10.04
C ILE A 124 2.76 4.75 9.51
N ALA A 125 3.71 5.19 10.33
CA ALA A 125 4.57 6.31 9.98
C ALA A 125 5.57 5.95 8.87
N ARG A 126 5.76 6.83 7.89
CA ARG A 126 6.75 6.69 6.80
C ARG A 126 7.43 8.03 6.52
N ALA A 127 8.57 8.01 5.83
CA ALA A 127 9.35 9.22 5.55
C ALA A 127 8.56 10.30 4.78
N ASN A 128 7.74 9.87 3.84
CA ASN A 128 6.84 10.70 3.04
C ASN A 128 5.46 10.92 3.69
N HIS A 129 5.21 10.30 4.85
CA HIS A 129 3.94 10.35 5.58
C HIS A 129 4.21 10.40 7.10
N PRO A 130 4.75 11.53 7.61
CA PRO A 130 4.92 11.72 9.04
C PRO A 130 3.56 11.85 9.72
N ILE A 131 3.45 11.34 10.95
CA ILE A 131 2.20 11.33 11.70
C ILE A 131 2.29 12.12 13.00
N TYR A 132 1.15 12.66 13.41
CA TYR A 132 0.98 13.43 14.63
C TYR A 132 -0.04 12.72 15.54
N LEU A 133 0.40 12.28 16.72
CA LEU A 133 -0.42 11.51 17.65
C LEU A 133 -0.96 12.40 18.76
N VAL A 134 -2.26 12.31 19.03
CA VAL A 134 -2.91 12.98 20.16
C VAL A 134 -3.59 11.92 21.02
N LYS A 135 -3.08 11.70 22.23
CA LYS A 135 -3.58 10.66 23.13
C LYS A 135 -4.26 11.24 24.36
N TYR A 136 -5.46 10.75 24.65
CA TYR A 136 -6.21 11.06 25.87
C TYR A 136 -6.70 9.78 26.54
N HIS A 137 -6.40 9.57 27.81
CA HIS A 137 -6.81 8.35 28.51
C HIS A 137 -7.33 8.63 29.91
N ALA A 138 -8.23 7.78 30.40
CA ALA A 138 -8.70 7.81 31.78
C ALA A 138 -8.91 6.38 32.32
N SER A 139 -8.02 5.93 33.20
CA SER A 139 -8.00 4.56 33.70
C SER A 139 -9.26 4.19 34.48
N GLY A 140 -9.81 3.00 34.21
CA GLY A 140 -11.01 2.47 34.88
C GLY A 140 -12.32 3.22 34.56
N MET A 141 -12.37 3.97 33.47
CA MET A 141 -13.51 4.81 33.14
C MET A 141 -14.41 4.20 32.05
N PRO A 142 -15.73 4.40 32.15
CA PRO A 142 -16.74 3.81 31.27
C PRO A 142 -17.07 4.70 30.08
N LEU A 143 -17.67 4.10 29.06
CA LEU A 143 -18.29 4.81 27.94
C LEU A 143 -19.78 5.06 28.19
N HIS A 144 -20.51 4.11 28.78
CA HIS A 144 -21.95 4.21 28.93
C HIS A 144 -22.37 5.24 30.00
N TYR A 145 -23.44 6.01 29.73
CA TYR A 145 -23.91 7.08 30.62
C TYR A 145 -24.41 6.57 31.98
N GLY A 146 -24.83 5.32 32.09
CA GLY A 146 -25.34 4.70 33.34
C GLY A 146 -24.30 4.62 34.47
N TRP A 147 -23.05 4.94 34.17
CA TRP A 147 -21.96 4.98 35.15
C TRP A 147 -21.59 6.41 35.56
N ASP A 148 -21.18 6.56 36.82
CA ASP A 148 -20.40 7.69 37.30
C ASP A 148 -19.05 7.18 37.82
N GLY A 149 -18.01 7.30 36.99
CA GLY A 149 -16.72 6.67 37.24
C GLY A 149 -16.85 5.16 37.33
N ASN A 150 -16.55 4.59 38.50
CA ASN A 150 -16.61 3.15 38.73
C ASN A 150 -17.93 2.68 39.37
N THR A 151 -18.90 3.56 39.57
CA THR A 151 -20.16 3.27 40.26
C THR A 151 -21.31 3.26 39.26
N TRP A 152 -22.09 2.16 39.23
CA TRP A 152 -23.32 2.10 38.44
C TRP A 152 -24.41 2.90 39.15
N VAL A 153 -24.89 3.97 38.53
CA VAL A 153 -25.96 4.83 39.05
C VAL A 153 -27.28 4.62 38.33
N GLY A 154 -27.24 4.00 37.14
CA GLY A 154 -28.42 3.67 36.35
C GLY A 154 -29.28 4.89 36.00
N GLY A 155 -30.57 4.61 35.74
CA GLY A 155 -31.57 5.62 35.40
C GLY A 155 -31.27 6.36 34.10
N ASN A 156 -31.95 7.49 33.91
CA ASN A 156 -31.68 8.38 32.78
C ASN A 156 -30.27 8.96 32.88
N ALA A 157 -29.73 9.37 31.75
CA ALA A 157 -28.50 10.14 31.71
C ALA A 157 -28.65 11.41 32.59
N ALA A 158 -27.59 11.79 33.30
CA ALA A 158 -27.58 12.93 34.22
C ALA A 158 -26.27 13.72 34.08
N PRO A 159 -26.27 15.05 34.36
CA PRO A 159 -25.09 15.89 34.23
C PRO A 159 -23.97 15.53 35.20
N GLY A 160 -22.74 15.84 34.80
CA GLY A 160 -21.55 15.75 35.64
C GLY A 160 -20.96 14.35 35.84
N ARG A 161 -21.58 13.31 35.27
CA ARG A 161 -21.08 11.93 35.36
C ARG A 161 -19.66 11.83 34.79
N ARG A 162 -18.80 11.10 35.48
CA ARG A 162 -17.42 10.84 35.04
C ARG A 162 -17.39 9.65 34.07
N SER A 163 -17.64 9.93 32.79
CA SER A 163 -17.63 8.93 31.70
C SER A 163 -17.19 9.57 30.38
N PHE A 164 -16.92 8.71 29.38
CA PHE A 164 -16.68 9.10 27.99
C PHE A 164 -17.98 9.27 27.18
N TYR A 165 -19.15 9.23 27.83
CA TYR A 165 -20.42 9.38 27.14
C TYR A 165 -20.51 10.76 26.47
N PRO A 166 -20.76 10.85 25.16
CA PRO A 166 -20.65 12.12 24.44
C PRO A 166 -21.93 12.98 24.49
N GLY A 167 -23.05 12.43 24.98
CA GLY A 167 -24.38 13.04 24.80
C GLY A 167 -24.97 12.78 23.41
N GLU A 168 -26.27 12.95 23.24
CA GLU A 168 -26.95 12.78 21.95
C GLU A 168 -26.82 14.02 21.05
N VAL A 169 -26.76 15.20 21.65
CA VAL A 169 -26.68 16.53 21.03
C VAL A 169 -25.62 17.39 21.73
N PRO A 170 -25.10 18.48 21.12
CA PRO A 170 -24.01 19.27 21.70
C PRO A 170 -24.31 19.86 23.09
N GLU A 171 -25.56 20.22 23.34
CA GLU A 171 -26.03 20.77 24.63
C GLU A 171 -26.65 19.71 25.55
N ASP A 172 -26.43 18.43 25.28
CA ASP A 172 -26.93 17.37 26.15
C ASP A 172 -26.31 17.53 27.55
N ALA A 173 -27.17 17.83 28.52
CA ALA A 173 -26.74 18.02 29.90
C ALA A 173 -25.98 16.80 30.43
N ASN A 174 -26.19 15.62 29.84
CA ASN A 174 -25.65 14.36 30.31
C ASN A 174 -24.29 13.99 29.71
N THR A 175 -23.71 14.86 28.87
CA THR A 175 -22.36 14.66 28.34
C THR A 175 -21.37 14.47 29.50
N GLY A 176 -20.64 13.36 29.44
CA GLY A 176 -19.70 12.95 30.47
C GLY A 176 -18.49 13.87 30.51
N SER A 177 -18.00 14.12 31.73
CA SER A 177 -16.87 15.05 31.93
C SER A 177 -15.57 14.63 31.24
N LEU A 178 -15.36 13.33 30.99
CA LEU A 178 -14.17 12.85 30.29
C LEU A 178 -14.27 13.06 28.78
N TYR A 179 -15.47 12.99 28.20
CA TYR A 179 -15.67 13.33 26.79
C TYR A 179 -15.35 14.81 26.54
N VAL A 180 -15.87 15.70 27.39
CA VAL A 180 -15.60 17.15 27.31
C VAL A 180 -14.10 17.43 27.39
N ALA A 181 -13.41 16.82 28.36
CA ALA A 181 -11.97 17.00 28.54
C ALA A 181 -11.15 16.43 27.36
N MET A 182 -11.52 15.25 26.85
CA MET A 182 -10.92 14.64 25.66
C MET A 182 -11.07 15.52 24.42
N LEU A 183 -12.28 16.00 24.15
CA LEU A 183 -12.58 16.85 23.01
C LEU A 183 -11.83 18.19 23.09
N ALA A 184 -11.75 18.78 24.29
CA ALA A 184 -10.97 19.99 24.52
C ALA A 184 -9.48 19.77 24.19
N GLU A 185 -8.94 18.60 24.55
CA GLU A 185 -7.54 18.27 24.27
C GLU A 185 -7.28 18.06 22.77
N PHE A 186 -8.15 17.32 22.08
CA PHE A 186 -8.04 17.14 20.63
C PHE A 186 -8.13 18.47 19.87
N ARG A 187 -9.01 19.38 20.31
CA ARG A 187 -9.11 20.74 19.74
C ARG A 187 -7.86 21.58 20.02
N ARG A 188 -7.22 21.45 21.20
CA ARG A 188 -5.96 22.14 21.50
C ARG A 188 -4.84 21.68 20.57
N ALA A 189 -4.68 20.37 20.41
CA ALA A 189 -3.66 19.82 19.53
C ALA A 189 -3.89 20.24 18.06
N ARG A 190 -5.14 20.20 17.57
CA ARG A 190 -5.47 20.66 16.22
C ARG A 190 -5.11 22.13 16.02
N ARG A 191 -5.53 23.01 16.95
CA ARG A 191 -5.21 24.44 16.89
C ARG A 191 -3.72 24.72 16.91
N HIS A 192 -2.95 23.99 17.72
CA HIS A 192 -1.50 24.16 17.72
C HIS A 192 -0.87 23.90 16.34
N LEU A 193 -1.35 22.90 15.60
CA LEU A 193 -0.88 22.64 14.22
C LEU A 193 -1.35 23.73 13.25
N GLU A 194 -2.60 24.18 13.36
CA GLU A 194 -3.15 25.27 12.55
C GLU A 194 -2.35 26.58 12.77
N GLU A 195 -2.07 26.93 14.03
CA GLU A 195 -1.27 28.09 14.43
C GLU A 195 0.19 27.99 13.96
N ALA A 196 0.71 26.77 13.83
CA ALA A 196 2.03 26.49 13.23
C ALA A 196 2.00 26.50 11.68
N GLY A 197 0.87 26.79 11.04
CA GLY A 197 0.74 26.90 9.58
C GLY A 197 0.49 25.56 8.85
N PHE A 198 0.20 24.48 9.58
CA PHE A 198 -0.17 23.20 8.99
C PHE A 198 -1.67 23.11 8.72
N ASN A 199 -2.04 22.20 7.80
CA ASN A 199 -3.42 21.76 7.59
C ASN A 199 -3.62 20.36 8.21
N PRO A 200 -4.03 20.26 9.49
CA PRO A 200 -4.19 18.98 10.16
C PRO A 200 -5.38 18.20 9.61
N ARG A 201 -5.11 16.99 9.12
CA ARG A 201 -6.12 16.03 8.66
C ARG A 201 -6.28 14.95 9.72
N ILE A 202 -7.44 14.92 10.40
CA ILE A 202 -7.73 13.84 11.35
C ILE A 202 -8.01 12.54 10.57
N ARG A 203 -7.12 11.57 10.70
CA ARG A 203 -7.14 10.26 10.03
C ARG A 203 -7.73 9.15 10.88
N GLY A 204 -8.53 9.47 11.89
CA GLY A 204 -9.30 8.47 12.62
C GLY A 204 -8.93 8.34 14.08
N LEU A 205 -9.67 7.46 14.75
CA LEU A 205 -9.62 7.21 16.18
C LEU A 205 -9.15 5.78 16.44
N VAL A 206 -8.14 5.61 17.28
CA VAL A 206 -7.78 4.34 17.90
C VAL A 206 -8.38 4.31 19.31
N TRP A 207 -9.21 3.30 19.59
CA TRP A 207 -10.01 3.23 20.82
C TRP A 207 -9.72 1.94 21.62
N MET A 208 -9.33 2.05 22.88
CA MET A 208 -9.12 0.88 23.74
C MET A 208 -9.80 1.05 25.10
N GLN A 209 -11.03 0.54 25.19
CA GLN A 209 -11.88 0.66 26.36
C GLN A 209 -13.00 -0.39 26.34
N GLY A 210 -13.47 -0.80 27.52
CA GLY A 210 -14.67 -1.62 27.68
C GLY A 210 -14.69 -2.41 28.99
N GLU A 211 -13.54 -2.56 29.65
CA GLU A 211 -13.41 -3.36 30.87
C GLU A 211 -14.26 -2.81 32.03
N GLN A 212 -14.58 -1.50 32.04
CA GLN A 212 -15.52 -0.95 33.02
C GLN A 212 -16.98 -1.22 32.62
N ASP A 213 -17.33 -1.12 31.34
CA ASP A 213 -18.68 -1.37 30.83
C ASP A 213 -19.09 -2.86 30.90
N SER A 214 -18.12 -3.78 30.91
CA SER A 214 -18.36 -5.22 31.09
C SER A 214 -18.83 -5.62 32.49
N LYS A 215 -18.81 -4.69 33.45
CA LYS A 215 -19.21 -4.95 34.85
C LYS A 215 -20.71 -4.79 35.08
N HIS A 216 -21.47 -4.40 34.06
CA HIS A 216 -22.92 -4.27 34.16
C HIS A 216 -23.61 -4.60 32.84
N VAL A 217 -24.69 -5.39 32.90
CA VAL A 217 -25.37 -5.98 31.73
C VAL A 217 -25.84 -4.93 30.73
N VAL A 218 -26.37 -3.80 31.21
CA VAL A 218 -26.90 -2.74 30.34
C VAL A 218 -25.78 -2.06 29.55
N SER A 219 -24.64 -1.74 30.18
CA SER A 219 -23.53 -1.12 29.47
C SER A 219 -22.84 -2.09 28.52
N ALA A 220 -22.72 -3.36 28.91
CA ALA A 220 -22.16 -4.40 28.05
C ALA A 220 -23.04 -4.63 26.81
N SER A 221 -24.35 -4.77 26.99
CA SER A 221 -25.31 -5.06 25.92
C SER A 221 -25.58 -3.87 24.99
N ASN A 222 -25.34 -2.64 25.46
CA ASN A 222 -25.51 -1.41 24.67
C ASN A 222 -24.18 -0.85 24.15
N TYR A 223 -23.10 -1.61 24.22
CA TYR A 223 -21.77 -1.11 23.88
C TYR A 223 -21.70 -0.64 22.43
N ALA A 224 -22.35 -1.34 21.49
CA ALA A 224 -22.34 -0.94 20.09
C ALA A 224 -23.04 0.39 19.83
N ALA A 225 -24.17 0.63 20.48
CA ALA A 225 -24.87 1.90 20.40
C ALA A 225 -24.02 3.04 21.01
N SER A 226 -23.35 2.77 22.13
CA SER A 226 -22.50 3.74 22.81
C SER A 226 -21.28 4.12 21.98
N LEU A 227 -20.60 3.15 21.35
CA LEU A 227 -19.45 3.37 20.48
C LEU A 227 -19.85 4.11 19.18
N ARG A 228 -21.01 3.76 18.59
CA ARG A 228 -21.58 4.48 17.45
C ARG A 228 -21.84 5.94 17.78
N LEU A 229 -22.44 6.20 18.95
CA LEU A 229 -22.70 7.56 19.39
C LEU A 229 -21.40 8.34 19.62
N LEU A 230 -20.39 7.73 20.26
CA LEU A 230 -19.07 8.33 20.42
C LEU A 230 -18.47 8.77 19.09
N ARG A 231 -18.47 7.88 18.09
CA ARG A 231 -17.93 8.17 16.76
C ARG A 231 -18.69 9.33 16.10
N LYS A 232 -20.02 9.25 16.10
CA LYS A 232 -20.90 10.28 15.51
C LYS A 232 -20.62 11.65 16.14
N ARG A 233 -20.68 11.73 17.47
CA ARG A 233 -20.51 12.98 18.21
C ARG A 233 -19.12 13.55 18.04
N LEU A 234 -18.09 12.71 18.09
CA LEU A 234 -16.71 13.15 17.83
C LEU A 234 -16.54 13.72 16.43
N ALA A 235 -17.15 13.09 15.41
CA ALA A 235 -17.13 13.62 14.05
C ALA A 235 -17.83 14.98 13.95
N GLU A 236 -19.02 15.12 14.51
CA GLU A 236 -19.78 16.38 14.55
C GLU A 236 -19.00 17.49 15.28
N ASP A 237 -18.57 17.22 16.52
CA ASP A 237 -17.96 18.20 17.41
C ASP A 237 -16.55 18.62 16.98
N MET A 238 -15.87 17.82 16.15
CA MET A 238 -14.59 18.17 15.53
C MET A 238 -14.72 18.59 14.06
N SER A 239 -15.94 18.61 13.50
CA SER A 239 -16.20 18.91 12.09
C SER A 239 -15.42 18.01 11.13
N LEU A 240 -15.50 16.70 11.37
CA LEU A 240 -14.86 15.65 10.58
C LEU A 240 -15.88 14.96 9.67
N ARG A 241 -15.42 14.03 8.84
CA ARG A 241 -16.30 13.13 8.06
C ARG A 241 -17.16 12.25 8.97
N ASP A 242 -18.44 12.07 8.62
CA ASP A 242 -19.42 11.29 9.39
C ASP A 242 -19.08 9.79 9.52
N ASP A 243 -18.30 9.27 8.57
CA ASP A 243 -17.73 7.93 8.57
C ASP A 243 -16.27 7.93 9.06
N LEU A 244 -15.97 8.77 10.08
CA LEU A 244 -14.68 8.83 10.76
C LEU A 244 -14.14 7.42 11.02
N PRO A 245 -13.00 7.07 10.42
CA PRO A 245 -12.42 5.76 10.63
C PRO A 245 -12.08 5.52 12.11
N ILE A 246 -12.49 4.37 12.62
CA ILE A 246 -12.25 3.97 14.00
C ILE A 246 -11.71 2.54 14.03
N VAL A 247 -10.63 2.34 14.76
CA VAL A 247 -10.10 1.01 15.07
C VAL A 247 -10.17 0.85 16.57
N PHE A 248 -10.70 -0.27 17.05
CA PHE A 248 -10.87 -0.50 18.47
C PHE A 248 -10.51 -1.92 18.89
N GLY A 249 -10.02 -2.08 20.12
CA GLY A 249 -9.59 -3.37 20.64
C GLY A 249 -10.73 -4.12 21.31
N GLN A 250 -10.82 -5.42 21.04
CA GLN A 250 -11.63 -6.32 21.87
C GLN A 250 -11.03 -6.34 23.29
N VAL A 251 -11.87 -6.32 24.32
CA VAL A 251 -11.38 -6.27 25.71
C VAL A 251 -11.37 -7.64 26.38
N LEU A 252 -10.59 -7.75 27.46
CA LEU A 252 -10.57 -8.90 28.36
C LEU A 252 -10.21 -10.23 27.64
N PRO A 253 -9.00 -10.37 27.08
CA PRO A 253 -8.63 -11.58 26.34
C PRO A 253 -8.40 -12.82 27.23
N HIS A 254 -8.18 -12.65 28.53
CA HIS A 254 -7.97 -13.77 29.44
C HIS A 254 -9.23 -14.65 29.58
N GLU A 255 -9.03 -15.96 29.71
CA GLU A 255 -10.07 -16.98 29.90
C GLU A 255 -9.62 -17.94 31.02
N PRO A 256 -10.45 -18.15 32.07
CA PRO A 256 -11.75 -17.53 32.31
C PRO A 256 -11.66 -16.04 32.68
N PRO A 257 -12.71 -15.22 32.45
CA PRO A 257 -12.74 -13.86 32.95
C PRO A 257 -12.66 -13.79 34.48
N LEU A 258 -12.05 -12.72 35.00
CA LEU A 258 -12.17 -12.39 36.42
C LEU A 258 -13.63 -12.09 36.76
N GLU A 259 -14.11 -12.57 37.92
CA GLU A 259 -15.50 -12.48 38.38
C GLU A 259 -16.10 -11.06 38.29
N ARG A 260 -15.28 -10.03 38.51
CA ARG A 260 -15.70 -8.62 38.44
C ARG A 260 -16.12 -8.16 37.04
N PHE A 261 -15.76 -8.89 35.98
CA PHE A 261 -16.13 -8.61 34.60
C PHE A 261 -17.28 -9.52 34.18
N SER A 262 -18.40 -9.40 34.89
CA SER A 262 -19.52 -10.35 34.87
C SER A 262 -20.24 -10.47 33.52
N HIS A 263 -20.05 -9.52 32.60
CA HIS A 263 -20.68 -9.50 31.28
C HIS A 263 -19.66 -9.37 30.14
N ARG A 264 -18.55 -10.12 30.25
CA ARG A 264 -17.50 -10.15 29.22
C ARG A 264 -18.03 -10.60 27.86
N ASP A 265 -18.85 -11.64 27.83
CA ASP A 265 -19.27 -12.25 26.56
C ASP A 265 -20.23 -11.31 25.82
N GLU A 266 -21.12 -10.64 26.55
CA GLU A 266 -22.06 -9.65 26.02
C GLU A 266 -21.32 -8.46 25.41
N ILE A 267 -20.31 -7.89 26.10
CA ILE A 267 -19.55 -6.76 25.55
C ILE A 267 -18.70 -7.17 24.34
N ARG A 268 -18.08 -8.36 24.38
CA ARG A 268 -17.27 -8.87 23.25
C ARG A 268 -18.13 -9.18 22.03
N ALA A 269 -19.37 -9.65 22.24
CA ALA A 269 -20.36 -9.81 21.16
C ALA A 269 -20.73 -8.45 20.55
N GLN A 270 -21.08 -7.45 21.37
CA GLN A 270 -21.39 -6.10 20.88
C GLN A 270 -20.22 -5.45 20.14
N MET A 271 -18.99 -5.65 20.62
CA MET A 271 -17.77 -5.22 19.93
C MET A 271 -17.61 -5.91 18.57
N ALA A 272 -17.86 -7.21 18.48
CA ALA A 272 -17.82 -7.95 17.21
C ALA A 272 -18.93 -7.48 16.25
N ASP A 273 -20.13 -7.19 16.77
CA ASP A 273 -21.26 -6.73 15.97
C ASP A 273 -21.01 -5.33 15.37
N CYS A 274 -20.28 -4.45 16.09
CA CYS A 274 -19.82 -3.15 15.59
C CYS A 274 -18.87 -3.23 14.40
N ASP A 275 -18.09 -4.32 14.35
CA ASP A 275 -17.05 -4.47 13.36
C ASP A 275 -17.66 -4.36 11.96
N SER A 276 -16.98 -3.61 11.13
CA SER A 276 -17.28 -3.48 9.74
C SER A 276 -17.11 -4.79 8.95
N ARG A 277 -16.70 -5.92 9.52
CA ARG A 277 -16.82 -7.23 8.86
C ARG A 277 -18.05 -8.02 9.31
N SER A 278 -18.84 -7.53 10.27
CA SER A 278 -19.83 -8.35 10.98
C SER A 278 -21.05 -8.78 10.14
N GLY A 279 -21.44 -7.98 9.14
CA GLY A 279 -22.70 -8.14 8.41
C GLY A 279 -23.97 -7.93 9.25
N LYS A 280 -23.83 -7.46 10.50
CA LYS A 280 -24.94 -7.21 11.43
C LYS A 280 -25.54 -5.81 11.25
N PRO A 281 -26.80 -5.56 11.66
CA PRO A 281 -27.37 -4.21 11.70
C PRO A 281 -26.53 -3.20 12.50
N GLU A 282 -25.79 -3.69 13.50
CA GLU A 282 -24.88 -2.93 14.33
C GLU A 282 -23.53 -2.64 13.67
N SER A 283 -23.27 -3.14 12.45
CA SER A 283 -22.13 -2.75 11.62
C SER A 283 -21.94 -1.25 11.60
N MET A 284 -20.69 -0.81 11.62
CA MET A 284 -20.32 0.57 11.36
C MET A 284 -19.38 0.66 10.15
N LYS A 285 -19.65 1.58 9.22
CA LYS A 285 -18.75 1.82 8.07
C LYS A 285 -17.40 2.37 8.57
N ASN A 286 -16.29 1.94 7.94
CA ASN A 286 -14.92 2.31 8.32
C ASN A 286 -14.62 2.05 9.81
N THR A 287 -14.94 0.86 10.31
CA THR A 287 -14.82 0.56 11.75
C THR A 287 -14.29 -0.85 11.95
N MET A 288 -13.08 -1.02 12.46
CA MET A 288 -12.51 -2.36 12.62
C MET A 288 -12.25 -2.71 14.08
N MET A 289 -12.69 -3.89 14.49
CA MET A 289 -12.30 -4.48 15.76
C MET A 289 -10.99 -5.26 15.56
N VAL A 290 -10.07 -5.06 16.49
CA VAL A 290 -8.86 -5.87 16.63
C VAL A 290 -9.09 -6.91 17.72
N SER A 291 -9.00 -8.19 17.36
CA SER A 291 -8.94 -9.26 18.37
C SER A 291 -7.65 -9.16 19.17
N THR A 292 -7.79 -9.27 20.49
CA THR A 292 -6.69 -9.25 21.44
C THR A 292 -6.37 -10.63 22.02
N ASP A 293 -7.00 -11.68 21.51
CA ASP A 293 -6.74 -13.05 21.96
C ASP A 293 -5.29 -13.43 21.67
N GLY A 294 -4.67 -14.12 22.64
CA GLY A 294 -3.26 -14.51 22.57
C GLY A 294 -2.25 -13.36 22.74
N ILE A 295 -2.68 -12.12 22.94
CA ILE A 295 -1.78 -11.01 23.29
C ILE A 295 -1.34 -11.17 24.75
N SER A 296 -0.04 -11.01 25.01
CA SER A 296 0.55 -11.18 26.34
C SER A 296 0.05 -10.15 27.36
N LEU A 297 -0.14 -10.61 28.59
CA LEU A 297 -0.70 -9.85 29.70
C LEU A 297 0.24 -9.89 30.90
N LEU A 298 0.14 -8.87 31.73
CA LEU A 298 0.68 -8.87 33.08
C LEU A 298 -0.01 -9.93 33.96
N PRO A 299 0.59 -10.30 35.11
CA PRO A 299 0.01 -11.29 36.02
C PRO A 299 -1.39 -10.95 36.56
N ASP A 300 -1.83 -9.69 36.44
CA ASP A 300 -3.19 -9.29 36.81
C ASP A 300 -4.26 -9.73 35.82
N THR A 301 -3.86 -10.30 34.68
CA THR A 301 -4.71 -10.85 33.61
C THR A 301 -5.61 -9.82 32.90
N VAL A 302 -5.39 -8.53 33.13
CA VAL A 302 -6.20 -7.43 32.57
C VAL A 302 -5.36 -6.50 31.70
N HIS A 303 -4.17 -6.16 32.18
CA HIS A 303 -3.33 -5.20 31.49
C HIS A 303 -2.29 -5.88 30.62
N TYR A 304 -2.07 -5.35 29.42
CA TYR A 304 -1.02 -5.85 28.54
C TYR A 304 0.36 -5.50 29.10
N ASP A 305 1.28 -6.46 29.01
CA ASP A 305 2.71 -6.22 29.27
C ASP A 305 3.36 -5.45 28.11
N ALA A 306 4.67 -5.24 28.14
CA ALA A 306 5.36 -4.46 27.10
C ALA A 306 5.21 -5.09 25.70
N LEU A 307 5.37 -6.41 25.57
CA LEU A 307 5.20 -7.10 24.30
C LEU A 307 3.73 -7.04 23.84
N GLY A 308 2.79 -7.12 24.78
CA GLY A 308 1.37 -7.06 24.50
C GLY A 308 0.93 -5.67 24.03
N GLN A 309 1.43 -4.60 24.65
CA GLN A 309 1.18 -3.22 24.21
C GLN A 309 1.75 -2.94 22.82
N LEU A 310 2.95 -3.43 22.54
CA LEU A 310 3.57 -3.33 21.22
C LEU A 310 2.74 -4.06 20.15
N ALA A 311 2.36 -5.32 20.42
CA ALA A 311 1.57 -6.12 19.50
C ALA A 311 0.16 -5.56 19.28
N LEU A 312 -0.48 -5.04 20.33
CA LEU A 312 -1.78 -4.36 20.26
C LEU A 312 -1.69 -3.14 19.34
N GLY A 313 -0.68 -2.28 19.55
CA GLY A 313 -0.41 -1.12 18.70
C GLY A 313 -0.21 -1.49 17.24
N GLN A 314 0.59 -2.53 16.97
CA GLN A 314 0.84 -2.99 15.61
C GLN A 314 -0.45 -3.49 14.92
N LYS A 315 -1.28 -4.26 15.64
CA LYS A 315 -2.57 -4.69 15.12
C LYS A 315 -3.50 -3.49 14.84
N PHE A 316 -3.50 -2.46 15.68
CA PHE A 316 -4.23 -1.22 15.41
C PHE A 316 -3.73 -0.50 14.15
N GLY A 317 -2.42 -0.40 13.97
CA GLY A 317 -1.83 0.25 12.79
C GLY A 317 -2.19 -0.46 11.50
N ARG A 318 -2.12 -1.80 11.47
CA ARG A 318 -2.54 -2.61 10.31
C ARG A 318 -4.02 -2.44 9.99
N ALA A 319 -4.90 -2.54 10.98
CA ALA A 319 -6.33 -2.34 10.78
C ALA A 319 -6.65 -0.91 10.29
N MET A 320 -5.93 0.10 10.80
CA MET A 320 -6.13 1.47 10.35
C MET A 320 -5.64 1.67 8.90
N ASN A 321 -4.50 1.08 8.52
CA ASN A 321 -4.04 1.07 7.12
C ASN A 321 -5.06 0.39 6.19
N GLU A 322 -5.71 -0.69 6.64
CA GLU A 322 -6.76 -1.39 5.88
C GLU A 322 -7.98 -0.48 5.62
N LEU A 323 -8.36 0.35 6.60
CA LEU A 323 -9.43 1.35 6.42
C LEU A 323 -9.07 2.46 5.41
N TYR A 324 -7.78 2.72 5.20
CA TYR A 324 -7.27 3.84 4.40
C TYR A 324 -6.57 3.44 3.11
N ARG A 325 -6.61 2.17 2.71
CA ARG A 325 -5.81 1.68 1.60
C ARG A 325 -6.12 2.44 0.31
N SER A 326 -5.20 3.33 -0.06
CA SER A 326 -5.27 4.18 -1.25
C SER A 326 -4.25 3.75 -2.31
N SER A 327 -3.53 2.66 -2.08
CA SER A 327 -2.57 2.13 -3.04
C SER A 327 -2.54 0.61 -3.04
N LEU A 328 -2.19 0.05 -4.19
CA LEU A 328 -2.05 -1.39 -4.41
C LEU A 328 -0.81 -1.64 -5.26
N ARG A 329 0.11 -2.45 -4.77
CA ARG A 329 1.30 -2.86 -5.51
C ARG A 329 1.12 -4.27 -6.05
N VAL A 330 1.16 -4.40 -7.37
CA VAL A 330 0.83 -5.65 -8.07
C VAL A 330 2.04 -6.12 -8.87
N MET A 331 2.40 -7.38 -8.70
CA MET A 331 3.48 -8.02 -9.42
C MET A 331 2.97 -9.17 -10.30
N THR A 332 3.60 -9.37 -11.44
CA THR A 332 3.49 -10.61 -12.22
C THR A 332 4.88 -11.21 -12.34
N PHE A 333 4.99 -12.52 -12.13
CA PHE A 333 6.26 -13.22 -12.20
C PHE A 333 6.08 -14.68 -12.64
N ASN A 334 6.84 -15.09 -13.65
CA ASN A 334 6.97 -16.50 -14.01
C ASN A 334 8.08 -17.12 -13.15
N MET A 335 7.72 -18.07 -12.28
CA MET A 335 8.70 -18.72 -11.39
C MET A 335 9.45 -19.88 -12.03
N LEU A 336 9.03 -20.30 -13.24
CA LEU A 336 9.58 -21.41 -14.02
C LEU A 336 9.51 -22.76 -13.28
N GLN A 337 8.76 -23.72 -13.81
CA GLN A 337 8.64 -25.10 -13.27
C GLN A 337 8.37 -25.16 -11.75
N GLY A 338 7.51 -24.27 -11.23
CA GLY A 338 7.11 -24.26 -9.83
C GLY A 338 8.19 -23.84 -8.85
N GLY A 339 9.32 -23.29 -9.33
CA GLY A 339 10.49 -22.99 -8.49
C GLY A 339 11.27 -24.24 -8.05
N GLU A 340 10.99 -25.39 -8.66
CA GLU A 340 11.68 -26.65 -8.40
C GLU A 340 12.92 -26.81 -9.30
N GLU A 341 13.50 -28.02 -9.32
CA GLU A 341 14.64 -28.36 -10.17
C GLU A 341 14.30 -28.16 -11.66
N ALA A 342 14.98 -27.22 -12.32
CA ALA A 342 14.78 -26.88 -13.74
C ALA A 342 16.13 -26.92 -14.48
N SER A 343 16.92 -27.97 -14.24
CA SER A 343 18.23 -28.19 -14.86
C SER A 343 18.17 -28.31 -16.38
N ASN A 344 17.03 -28.71 -16.94
CA ASN A 344 16.80 -28.75 -18.38
C ASN A 344 16.77 -27.36 -19.06
N VAL A 345 16.72 -26.28 -18.27
CA VAL A 345 16.69 -24.88 -18.74
C VAL A 345 17.70 -23.98 -18.03
N GLY A 346 18.67 -24.57 -17.30
CA GLY A 346 19.79 -23.86 -16.67
C GLY A 346 19.64 -23.52 -15.19
N PHE A 347 18.57 -23.98 -14.53
CA PHE A 347 18.25 -23.63 -13.14
C PHE A 347 18.27 -24.88 -12.26
N ASP A 348 19.47 -25.38 -11.99
CA ASP A 348 19.70 -26.51 -11.07
C ASP A 348 19.60 -26.02 -9.62
N ASN A 349 18.86 -26.73 -8.75
CA ASN A 349 18.66 -26.31 -7.36
C ASN A 349 19.95 -26.27 -6.55
N SER A 350 21.01 -26.97 -6.96
CA SER A 350 22.33 -26.85 -6.34
C SER A 350 22.93 -25.45 -6.49
N LEU A 351 22.42 -24.61 -7.40
CA LEU A 351 22.77 -23.20 -7.52
C LEU A 351 22.04 -22.30 -6.51
N PHE A 352 21.06 -22.85 -5.79
CA PHE A 352 20.08 -22.15 -4.94
C PHE A 352 19.86 -22.90 -3.61
N ASP A 353 20.94 -23.42 -3.01
CA ASP A 353 20.91 -24.12 -1.71
C ASP A 353 19.85 -25.26 -1.57
N GLY A 354 19.43 -25.85 -2.70
CA GLY A 354 18.49 -26.96 -2.77
C GLY A 354 17.06 -26.60 -3.25
N SER A 355 16.69 -25.32 -3.38
CA SER A 355 15.40 -24.89 -3.96
C SER A 355 15.41 -23.40 -4.30
N ARG A 356 14.77 -22.99 -5.40
CA ARG A 356 14.67 -21.57 -5.79
C ARG A 356 13.61 -20.76 -5.02
N ILE A 357 12.88 -21.41 -4.11
CA ILE A 357 11.69 -20.84 -3.48
C ILE A 357 12.03 -19.65 -2.57
N ASP A 358 13.17 -19.68 -1.87
CA ASP A 358 13.60 -18.56 -1.02
C ASP A 358 14.01 -17.36 -1.87
N GLU A 359 14.72 -17.52 -2.99
CA GLU A 359 15.01 -16.39 -3.88
C GLU A 359 13.74 -15.79 -4.47
N ILE A 360 12.78 -16.62 -4.89
CA ILE A 360 11.49 -16.14 -5.41
C ILE A 360 10.75 -15.35 -4.32
N ALA A 361 10.74 -15.83 -3.07
CA ALA A 361 10.15 -15.11 -1.96
C ALA A 361 10.90 -13.80 -1.65
N ASP A 362 12.23 -13.79 -1.72
CA ASP A 362 13.05 -12.60 -1.54
C ASP A 362 12.79 -11.55 -2.63
N ILE A 363 12.53 -11.95 -3.88
CA ILE A 363 12.09 -11.06 -4.95
C ILE A 363 10.73 -10.44 -4.62
N ILE A 364 9.76 -11.25 -4.16
CA ILE A 364 8.43 -10.75 -3.75
C ILE A 364 8.56 -9.75 -2.59
N ARG A 365 9.43 -10.02 -1.61
CA ARG A 365 9.71 -9.13 -0.48
C ARG A 365 10.44 -7.86 -0.92
N LEU A 366 11.41 -7.97 -1.83
CA LEU A 366 12.12 -6.83 -2.44
C LEU A 366 11.17 -5.90 -3.18
N ALA A 367 10.21 -6.47 -3.91
CA ALA A 367 9.16 -5.73 -4.58
C ALA A 367 8.21 -5.04 -3.58
N ASP A 368 8.09 -5.54 -2.35
CA ASP A 368 7.06 -5.15 -1.38
C ASP A 368 5.64 -5.29 -1.97
N ALA A 369 5.41 -6.34 -2.75
CA ALA A 369 4.15 -6.55 -3.47
C ALA A 369 2.99 -6.88 -2.52
N ASP A 370 1.80 -6.40 -2.86
CA ASP A 370 0.55 -6.76 -2.18
C ASP A 370 -0.12 -7.97 -2.79
N VAL A 371 -0.05 -8.08 -4.11
CA VAL A 371 -0.65 -9.13 -4.92
C VAL A 371 0.39 -9.57 -5.94
N VAL A 372 0.54 -10.88 -6.10
CA VAL A 372 1.42 -11.50 -7.09
C VAL A 372 0.61 -12.50 -7.91
N GLY A 373 0.53 -12.27 -9.21
CA GLY A 373 0.13 -13.28 -10.17
C GLY A 373 1.34 -14.13 -10.55
N MET A 374 1.33 -15.41 -10.17
CA MET A 374 2.45 -16.32 -10.38
C MET A 374 2.22 -17.21 -11.61
N GLN A 375 3.14 -17.24 -12.55
CA GLN A 375 3.08 -18.17 -13.70
C GLN A 375 4.00 -19.35 -13.48
N GLU A 376 3.65 -20.49 -14.08
CA GLU A 376 4.29 -21.79 -13.83
C GLU A 376 4.33 -22.22 -12.36
N ASP A 377 3.34 -21.78 -11.58
CA ASP A 377 3.22 -22.17 -10.18
C ASP A 377 3.00 -23.69 -10.02
N CYS A 378 3.41 -24.22 -8.88
CA CYS A 378 3.19 -25.61 -8.49
C CYS A 378 1.85 -25.76 -7.75
N THR A 379 1.39 -26.98 -7.53
CA THR A 379 0.16 -27.22 -6.75
C THR A 379 0.40 -27.24 -5.23
N THR A 380 1.62 -26.96 -4.76
CA THR A 380 2.00 -27.05 -3.34
C THR A 380 2.13 -25.68 -2.69
N ASP A 381 1.97 -25.59 -1.38
CA ASP A 381 2.09 -24.32 -0.63
C ASP A 381 3.54 -23.99 -0.20
N LYS A 382 4.56 -24.47 -0.95
CA LYS A 382 5.96 -24.20 -0.60
C LYS A 382 6.26 -22.70 -0.55
N LEU A 383 5.92 -21.98 -1.62
CA LEU A 383 6.10 -20.53 -1.67
C LEU A 383 5.26 -19.80 -0.62
N LEU A 384 4.00 -20.22 -0.40
CA LEU A 384 3.15 -19.63 0.63
C LEU A 384 3.76 -19.77 2.02
N ARG A 385 4.29 -20.96 2.36
CA ARG A 385 4.96 -21.20 3.64
C ARG A 385 6.22 -20.37 3.81
N GLU A 386 6.99 -20.21 2.74
CA GLU A 386 8.18 -19.36 2.73
C GLU A 386 7.80 -17.89 2.95
N LEU A 387 6.77 -17.40 2.25
CA LEU A 387 6.27 -16.03 2.41
C LEU A 387 5.72 -15.75 3.83
N GLY A 388 5.06 -16.74 4.44
CA GLY A 388 4.52 -16.66 5.81
C GLY A 388 3.37 -15.67 5.96
N ASP A 389 2.98 -15.40 7.21
CA ASP A 389 1.95 -14.39 7.49
C ASP A 389 2.43 -12.99 7.05
N PRO A 390 1.57 -12.15 6.43
CA PRO A 390 0.12 -12.29 6.26
C PRO A 390 -0.32 -12.84 4.87
N TRP A 391 0.50 -13.65 4.19
CA TRP A 391 0.18 -14.06 2.83
C TRP A 391 -0.96 -15.10 2.77
N HIS A 392 -1.81 -14.93 1.77
CA HIS A 392 -2.90 -15.82 1.38
C HIS A 392 -2.69 -16.29 -0.06
N ARG A 393 -3.28 -17.44 -0.40
CA ARG A 393 -3.19 -18.03 -1.74
C ARG A 393 -4.55 -18.50 -2.24
N VAL A 394 -4.86 -18.18 -3.49
CA VAL A 394 -5.93 -18.83 -4.27
C VAL A 394 -5.33 -19.24 -5.61
N GLY A 395 -5.21 -20.55 -5.86
CA GLY A 395 -4.58 -21.04 -7.09
C GLY A 395 -3.18 -20.45 -7.28
N SER A 396 -2.96 -19.79 -8.41
CA SER A 396 -1.70 -19.13 -8.75
C SER A 396 -1.63 -17.64 -8.36
N ILE A 397 -2.56 -17.15 -7.52
CA ILE A 397 -2.57 -15.78 -7.00
C ILE A 397 -2.17 -15.80 -5.53
N TYR A 398 -1.14 -15.03 -5.19
CA TYR A 398 -0.68 -14.80 -3.82
C TYR A 398 -0.97 -13.35 -3.42
N SER A 399 -1.40 -13.12 -2.19
CA SER A 399 -1.80 -11.78 -1.74
C SER A 399 -1.65 -11.60 -0.24
N ARG A 400 -1.19 -10.42 0.20
CA ARG A 400 -1.29 -9.98 1.61
C ARG A 400 -2.70 -9.56 2.01
N LEU A 401 -3.60 -9.41 1.03
CA LEU A 401 -5.00 -9.07 1.20
C LEU A 401 -5.86 -10.34 1.21
N PRO A 402 -6.98 -10.37 1.95
CA PRO A 402 -7.94 -11.47 1.87
C PRO A 402 -8.38 -11.75 0.43
N LEU A 403 -8.37 -13.03 0.06
CA LEU A 403 -8.75 -13.51 -1.27
C LEU A 403 -10.03 -14.34 -1.19
N SER A 404 -10.99 -14.00 -2.06
CA SER A 404 -12.15 -14.85 -2.34
C SER A 404 -11.95 -15.58 -3.67
N LYS A 405 -12.05 -16.91 -3.65
CA LYS A 405 -11.94 -17.74 -4.85
C LYS A 405 -13.12 -17.50 -5.81
N VAL A 406 -12.81 -17.30 -7.09
CA VAL A 406 -13.81 -17.30 -8.18
C VAL A 406 -13.59 -18.49 -9.11
N ILE A 407 -12.40 -18.61 -9.72
CA ILE A 407 -12.01 -19.71 -10.62
C ILE A 407 -10.58 -20.16 -10.27
N VAL A 408 -10.33 -21.47 -10.27
CA VAL A 408 -8.98 -22.03 -10.16
C VAL A 408 -8.85 -23.15 -11.19
N GLU A 409 -8.25 -22.84 -12.33
CA GLU A 409 -7.90 -23.77 -13.40
C GLU A 409 -6.36 -23.81 -13.56
N PRO A 410 -5.79 -24.86 -14.16
CA PRO A 410 -4.32 -25.03 -14.23
C PRO A 410 -3.53 -23.84 -14.79
N TYR A 411 -4.12 -23.05 -15.68
CA TYR A 411 -3.45 -21.92 -16.36
C TYR A 411 -4.22 -20.60 -16.28
N LEU A 412 -5.31 -20.60 -15.52
CA LEU A 412 -6.16 -19.44 -15.33
C LEU A 412 -6.70 -19.45 -13.90
N THR A 413 -6.33 -18.46 -13.12
CA THR A 413 -6.83 -18.28 -11.77
C THR A 413 -7.55 -16.94 -11.68
N ILE A 414 -8.72 -16.93 -11.05
CA ILE A 414 -9.48 -15.70 -10.79
C ILE A 414 -9.84 -15.66 -9.31
N ALA A 415 -9.47 -14.57 -8.67
CA ALA A 415 -9.78 -14.29 -7.28
C ALA A 415 -10.23 -12.82 -7.13
N LYS A 416 -11.01 -12.54 -6.10
CA LYS A 416 -11.29 -11.16 -5.66
C LYS A 416 -10.39 -10.86 -4.46
N ALA A 417 -9.56 -9.83 -4.58
CA ALA A 417 -8.82 -9.28 -3.44
C ALA A 417 -9.62 -8.15 -2.80
N GLU A 418 -9.78 -8.23 -1.48
CA GLU A 418 -10.41 -7.17 -0.69
C GLU A 418 -9.38 -6.05 -0.43
N ILE A 419 -9.46 -4.96 -1.20
CA ILE A 419 -8.54 -3.83 -1.09
C ILE A 419 -8.91 -2.88 0.06
N ALA A 420 -10.19 -2.87 0.43
CA ALA A 420 -10.76 -2.27 1.62
C ALA A 420 -12.13 -2.93 1.84
N ARG A 421 -12.76 -2.78 3.01
CA ARG A 421 -14.06 -3.41 3.31
C ARG A 421 -15.08 -3.18 2.18
N ASP A 422 -15.64 -4.26 1.66
CA ASP A 422 -16.63 -4.28 0.58
C ASP A 422 -16.14 -3.66 -0.74
N ARG A 423 -14.84 -3.37 -0.86
CA ARG A 423 -14.18 -2.92 -2.08
C ARG A 423 -13.24 -4.02 -2.57
N PHE A 424 -13.59 -4.58 -3.70
CA PHE A 424 -12.85 -5.68 -4.29
C PHE A 424 -12.23 -5.28 -5.62
N VAL A 425 -11.06 -5.85 -5.90
CA VAL A 425 -10.49 -5.89 -7.23
C VAL A 425 -10.47 -7.34 -7.69
N THR A 426 -11.01 -7.58 -8.89
CA THR A 426 -10.96 -8.89 -9.52
C THR A 426 -9.59 -9.07 -10.17
N ILE A 427 -8.84 -10.06 -9.71
CA ILE A 427 -7.52 -10.41 -10.22
C ILE A 427 -7.68 -11.65 -11.09
N VAL A 428 -7.26 -11.54 -12.34
CA VAL A 428 -7.15 -12.64 -13.30
C VAL A 428 -5.67 -12.89 -13.53
N ASN A 429 -5.20 -14.09 -13.25
CA ASN A 429 -3.84 -14.52 -13.56
C ASN A 429 -3.86 -15.59 -14.65
N CYS A 430 -3.07 -15.40 -15.70
CA CYS A 430 -3.00 -16.35 -16.82
C CYS A 430 -1.58 -16.71 -17.24
N HIS A 431 -1.45 -17.87 -17.88
CA HIS A 431 -0.23 -18.28 -18.57
C HIS A 431 -0.58 -18.79 -19.97
N TRP A 432 -0.39 -17.97 -21.00
CA TRP A 432 -0.73 -18.34 -22.38
C TRP A 432 0.25 -19.35 -22.96
N SER A 433 -0.20 -20.19 -23.88
CA SER A 433 0.67 -21.18 -24.51
C SER A 433 1.68 -20.49 -25.41
N PRO A 434 2.94 -20.94 -25.45
CA PRO A 434 3.80 -20.61 -26.58
C PRO A 434 3.11 -21.04 -27.88
N PRO A 435 3.18 -20.25 -28.95
CA PRO A 435 2.48 -20.60 -30.18
C PRO A 435 3.01 -21.89 -30.81
N ARG A 436 2.11 -22.67 -31.44
CA ARG A 436 2.45 -24.00 -31.99
C ARG A 436 3.49 -23.96 -33.10
N ASN A 437 3.49 -22.89 -33.88
CA ASN A 437 4.42 -22.72 -35.01
C ASN A 437 5.69 -21.96 -34.61
N GLY A 438 5.98 -21.81 -33.32
CA GLY A 438 7.17 -21.11 -32.81
C GLY A 438 6.83 -19.76 -32.18
N TYR A 439 7.78 -19.22 -31.43
CA TYR A 439 7.69 -17.88 -30.86
C TYR A 439 7.79 -16.85 -32.01
N GLY A 440 6.90 -15.84 -32.00
CA GLY A 440 6.75 -14.94 -33.14
C GLY A 440 8.02 -14.17 -33.52
N PRO A 441 8.75 -13.58 -32.55
CA PRO A 441 10.05 -12.97 -32.82
C PRO A 441 11.09 -13.94 -33.41
N ASP A 442 11.10 -15.23 -33.03
CA ASP A 442 12.01 -16.22 -33.62
C ASP A 442 11.68 -16.46 -35.10
N LEU A 443 10.39 -16.50 -35.47
CA LEU A 443 9.98 -16.58 -36.87
C LEU A 443 10.43 -15.34 -37.67
N ALA A 444 10.39 -14.17 -37.05
CA ALA A 444 10.89 -12.94 -37.66
C ALA A 444 12.40 -12.97 -37.87
N GLN A 445 13.16 -13.48 -36.90
CA GLN A 445 14.61 -13.67 -37.04
C GLN A 445 14.95 -14.66 -38.14
N ALA A 446 14.24 -15.79 -38.22
CA ALA A 446 14.43 -16.78 -39.27
C ALA A 446 14.18 -16.17 -40.67
N GLU A 447 13.08 -15.44 -40.84
CA GLU A 447 12.73 -14.83 -42.12
C GLU A 447 13.74 -13.73 -42.53
N LEU A 448 14.16 -12.87 -41.59
CA LEU A 448 15.22 -11.87 -41.85
C LEU A 448 16.59 -12.49 -42.12
N SER A 449 16.88 -13.66 -41.54
CA SER A 449 18.14 -14.38 -41.80
C SER A 449 18.17 -14.95 -43.22
N GLU A 450 17.03 -15.45 -43.71
CA GLU A 450 16.89 -15.93 -45.09
C GLU A 450 16.84 -14.77 -46.11
N HIS A 451 16.29 -13.63 -45.71
CA HIS A 451 16.11 -12.47 -46.58
C HIS A 451 16.49 -11.14 -45.88
N PRO A 452 17.80 -10.83 -45.74
CA PRO A 452 18.25 -9.63 -45.03
C PRO A 452 17.81 -8.30 -45.65
N ASP A 453 17.56 -8.27 -46.95
CA ASP A 453 17.15 -7.07 -47.71
C ASP A 453 15.62 -6.90 -47.79
N LEU A 454 14.85 -7.59 -46.95
CA LEU A 454 13.38 -7.50 -46.91
C LEU A 454 12.91 -6.07 -46.71
N SER A 455 12.20 -5.54 -47.71
CA SER A 455 11.53 -4.23 -47.65
C SER A 455 10.03 -4.33 -47.31
N GLU A 456 9.40 -5.49 -47.55
CA GLU A 456 7.96 -5.73 -47.30
C GLU A 456 7.68 -6.25 -45.89
N THR A 457 7.94 -5.44 -44.87
CA THR A 457 7.80 -5.84 -43.45
C THR A 457 6.34 -6.11 -43.03
N SER A 458 5.35 -5.53 -43.70
CA SER A 458 3.93 -5.78 -43.40
C SER A 458 3.45 -7.19 -43.78
N ALA A 459 3.98 -7.75 -44.87
CA ALA A 459 3.66 -9.13 -45.28
C ALA A 459 4.27 -10.14 -44.29
N MET A 460 5.50 -9.88 -43.84
CA MET A 460 6.17 -10.63 -42.78
C MET A 460 5.38 -10.58 -41.47
N ALA A 461 4.98 -9.37 -41.03
CA ALA A 461 4.16 -9.20 -39.82
C ALA A 461 2.85 -10.01 -39.87
N SER A 462 2.19 -10.03 -41.03
CA SER A 462 0.94 -10.80 -41.22
C SER A 462 1.16 -12.30 -41.10
N ARG A 463 2.23 -12.84 -41.70
CA ARG A 463 2.59 -14.27 -41.58
C ARG A 463 2.91 -14.67 -40.15
N ILE A 464 3.68 -13.85 -39.43
CA ILE A 464 4.02 -14.09 -38.01
C ILE A 464 2.74 -14.12 -37.17
N VAL A 465 1.85 -13.16 -37.36
CA VAL A 465 0.57 -13.09 -36.65
C VAL A 465 -0.30 -14.33 -36.92
N GLU A 466 -0.39 -14.77 -38.17
CA GLU A 466 -1.14 -15.98 -38.54
C GLU A 466 -0.52 -17.24 -37.95
N GLY A 467 0.80 -17.38 -38.03
CA GLY A 467 1.54 -18.53 -37.52
C GLY A 467 1.50 -18.65 -36.00
N CYS A 468 1.52 -17.53 -35.28
CA CYS A 468 1.68 -17.49 -33.82
C CYS A 468 0.39 -17.27 -33.03
N SER A 469 -0.76 -17.19 -33.70
CA SER A 469 -2.04 -16.98 -33.01
C SER A 469 -2.46 -18.18 -32.16
N VAL A 470 -2.87 -17.94 -30.92
CA VAL A 470 -3.40 -18.97 -30.00
C VAL A 470 -4.87 -18.67 -29.63
N PRO A 471 -5.82 -18.84 -30.57
CA PRO A 471 -7.19 -18.36 -30.37
C PRO A 471 -7.98 -19.11 -29.29
N SER A 472 -7.74 -20.42 -29.14
CA SER A 472 -8.57 -21.32 -28.33
C SER A 472 -7.75 -22.26 -27.45
N GLY A 473 -8.43 -23.00 -26.57
CA GLY A 473 -7.82 -23.89 -25.59
C GLY A 473 -7.64 -23.24 -24.21
N PRO A 474 -7.22 -24.01 -23.19
CA PRO A 474 -7.15 -23.55 -21.80
C PRO A 474 -6.08 -22.46 -21.57
N ARG A 475 -5.13 -22.31 -22.50
CA ARG A 475 -4.07 -21.29 -22.51
C ARG A 475 -4.17 -20.34 -23.71
N GLY A 476 -5.33 -20.29 -24.38
CA GLY A 476 -5.57 -19.43 -25.53
C GLY A 476 -6.34 -18.15 -25.17
N TYR A 477 -6.42 -17.20 -26.12
CA TYR A 477 -7.01 -15.88 -25.89
C TYR A 477 -8.44 -15.95 -25.34
N VAL A 478 -9.28 -16.85 -25.87
CA VAL A 478 -10.69 -16.97 -25.45
C VAL A 478 -10.84 -17.33 -23.97
N ALA A 479 -9.95 -18.16 -23.41
CA ALA A 479 -10.00 -18.57 -22.01
C ALA A 479 -9.82 -17.38 -21.06
N THR A 480 -8.92 -16.45 -21.41
CA THR A 480 -8.68 -15.22 -20.63
C THR A 480 -9.72 -14.14 -20.93
N LEU A 481 -10.09 -13.93 -22.20
CA LEU A 481 -11.00 -12.83 -22.59
C LEU A 481 -12.43 -13.03 -22.08
N THR A 482 -12.91 -14.27 -21.99
CA THR A 482 -14.29 -14.57 -21.58
C THR A 482 -14.60 -14.03 -20.18
N PRO A 483 -13.87 -14.42 -19.12
CA PRO A 483 -14.14 -13.90 -17.78
C PRO A 483 -13.84 -12.39 -17.64
N LEU A 484 -12.85 -11.86 -18.37
CA LEU A 484 -12.56 -10.42 -18.36
C LEU A 484 -13.76 -9.62 -18.88
N LYS A 485 -14.35 -10.02 -20.00
CA LYS A 485 -15.56 -9.38 -20.54
C LYS A 485 -16.70 -9.39 -19.54
N THR A 486 -16.91 -10.50 -18.83
CA THR A 486 -17.94 -10.60 -17.78
C THR A 486 -17.66 -9.62 -16.64
N ALA A 487 -16.44 -9.60 -16.10
CA ALA A 487 -16.07 -8.70 -15.00
C ALA A 487 -16.21 -7.22 -15.40
N ILE A 488 -15.74 -6.85 -16.60
CA ILE A 488 -15.86 -5.48 -17.14
C ILE A 488 -17.33 -5.10 -17.35
N SER A 489 -18.16 -6.02 -17.87
CA SER A 489 -19.60 -5.77 -18.04
C SER A 489 -20.36 -5.58 -16.72
N ASN A 490 -19.81 -6.13 -15.63
CA ASN A 490 -20.31 -5.94 -14.27
C ASN A 490 -19.74 -4.68 -13.59
N HIS A 491 -19.00 -3.84 -14.32
CA HIS A 491 -18.33 -2.65 -13.80
C HIS A 491 -17.36 -2.94 -12.65
N GLU A 492 -16.77 -4.14 -12.63
CA GLU A 492 -15.74 -4.47 -11.64
C GLU A 492 -14.42 -3.76 -11.98
N SER A 493 -13.63 -3.43 -10.96
CA SER A 493 -12.23 -3.09 -11.16
C SER A 493 -11.44 -4.37 -11.37
N VAL A 494 -10.72 -4.47 -12.49
CA VAL A 494 -10.08 -5.71 -12.93
C VAL A 494 -8.58 -5.50 -13.11
N LEU A 495 -7.80 -6.45 -12.63
CA LEU A 495 -6.37 -6.60 -12.91
C LEU A 495 -6.16 -7.92 -13.65
N LEU A 496 -5.35 -7.89 -14.71
CA LEU A 496 -4.89 -9.07 -15.41
C LEU A 496 -3.36 -9.13 -15.31
N THR A 497 -2.85 -10.21 -14.72
CA THR A 497 -1.42 -10.54 -14.64
C THR A 497 -1.12 -11.76 -15.51
N GLY A 498 0.09 -11.88 -16.02
CA GLY A 498 0.47 -13.07 -16.77
C GLY A 498 1.76 -12.98 -17.55
N ASP A 499 2.23 -14.17 -17.92
CA ASP A 499 3.10 -14.44 -19.05
C ASP A 499 2.20 -14.78 -20.25
N PHE A 500 2.32 -13.97 -21.29
CA PHE A 500 1.49 -14.08 -22.48
C PHE A 500 2.16 -14.84 -23.62
N ASN A 501 3.45 -15.19 -23.52
CA ASN A 501 4.22 -15.82 -24.60
C ASN A 501 4.05 -15.12 -25.99
N GLU A 502 3.75 -13.81 -25.96
CA GLU A 502 3.43 -12.98 -27.11
C GLU A 502 3.72 -11.51 -26.76
N PRO A 503 4.48 -10.75 -27.58
CA PRO A 503 4.72 -9.33 -27.34
C PRO A 503 3.44 -8.46 -27.45
N SER A 504 3.57 -7.14 -27.27
CA SER A 504 2.45 -6.19 -27.38
C SER A 504 2.46 -5.42 -28.70
N HIS A 505 1.29 -5.18 -29.27
CA HIS A 505 1.11 -4.18 -30.33
C HIS A 505 1.53 -2.77 -29.90
N LEU A 506 1.59 -2.51 -28.58
CA LEU A 506 2.08 -1.25 -28.02
C LEU A 506 3.62 -1.18 -27.92
N ASP A 507 4.32 -2.30 -28.13
CA ASP A 507 5.79 -2.38 -28.12
C ASP A 507 6.36 -2.51 -29.54
N TRP A 508 5.61 -3.16 -30.43
CA TRP A 508 5.96 -3.37 -31.83
C TRP A 508 5.21 -2.37 -32.73
N THR A 509 5.51 -1.09 -32.55
CA THR A 509 4.86 0.03 -33.25
C THR A 509 5.64 0.48 -34.48
N GLU A 510 4.99 1.24 -35.35
CA GLU A 510 5.67 1.95 -36.44
C GLU A 510 6.72 2.94 -35.93
N ARG A 511 6.55 3.52 -34.73
CA ARG A 511 7.55 4.38 -34.12
C ARG A 511 8.78 3.57 -33.70
N PHE A 512 8.58 2.44 -33.03
CA PHE A 512 9.69 1.56 -32.65
C PHE A 512 10.42 1.01 -33.88
N ALA A 513 9.71 0.69 -34.96
CA ALA A 513 10.31 0.27 -36.22
C ALA A 513 11.31 1.31 -36.78
N ARG A 514 11.01 2.60 -36.64
CA ARG A 514 11.87 3.68 -37.16
C ARG A 514 12.98 4.09 -36.18
N GLU A 515 12.65 4.19 -34.90
CA GLU A 515 13.47 4.87 -33.90
C GLU A 515 14.04 3.92 -32.83
N GLY A 516 13.48 2.71 -32.72
CA GLY A 516 13.85 1.71 -31.74
C GLY A 516 15.23 1.11 -31.97
N THR A 517 15.78 0.54 -30.90
CA THR A 517 16.97 -0.29 -30.95
C THR A 517 16.67 -1.62 -31.65
N ASP A 518 17.72 -2.30 -32.07
CA ASP A 518 17.59 -3.68 -32.49
C ASP A 518 17.08 -4.53 -31.33
N ARG A 519 16.07 -5.37 -31.57
CA ARG A 519 15.55 -6.28 -30.55
C ARG A 519 16.41 -7.53 -30.41
N TRP A 520 17.22 -7.84 -31.43
CA TRP A 520 18.15 -8.95 -31.39
C TRP A 520 19.35 -8.60 -30.50
N VAL A 521 19.71 -9.47 -29.55
CA VAL A 521 20.90 -9.29 -28.70
C VAL A 521 22.17 -9.13 -29.53
N SER A 522 22.35 -9.97 -30.56
CA SER A 522 23.45 -9.85 -31.52
C SER A 522 22.94 -10.17 -32.92
N ASN A 523 22.83 -9.16 -33.76
CA ASN A 523 22.27 -9.29 -35.09
C ASN A 523 23.32 -9.77 -36.12
N PRO A 524 23.15 -10.97 -36.71
CA PRO A 524 24.07 -11.51 -37.71
C PRO A 524 23.80 -11.00 -39.14
N THR A 525 22.63 -10.40 -39.41
CA THR A 525 22.18 -10.02 -40.77
C THR A 525 22.56 -8.59 -41.12
N GLY A 526 22.78 -7.73 -40.11
CA GLY A 526 22.99 -6.29 -40.27
C GLY A 526 21.70 -5.48 -40.48
N THR A 527 20.55 -6.15 -40.62
CA THR A 527 19.22 -5.52 -40.72
C THR A 527 18.51 -5.61 -39.39
N PRO A 528 18.28 -4.49 -38.67
CA PRO A 528 17.72 -4.53 -37.33
C PRO A 528 16.34 -5.18 -37.26
N LEU A 529 16.09 -5.98 -36.22
CA LEU A 529 14.80 -6.61 -35.94
C LEU A 529 13.81 -5.57 -35.37
N ARG A 530 13.37 -4.63 -36.20
CA ARG A 530 12.44 -3.56 -35.81
C ARG A 530 11.42 -3.29 -36.92
N PHE A 531 10.21 -3.82 -36.74
CA PHE A 531 9.06 -3.56 -37.60
C PHE A 531 7.77 -3.59 -36.77
N ALA A 532 6.69 -3.05 -37.32
CA ALA A 532 5.41 -3.01 -36.62
C ALA A 532 4.68 -4.35 -36.70
N VAL A 533 4.11 -4.80 -35.59
CA VAL A 533 3.31 -6.03 -35.51
C VAL A 533 2.09 -5.80 -34.62
N GLU A 534 0.91 -6.03 -35.20
CA GLU A 534 -0.37 -5.94 -34.50
C GLU A 534 -0.68 -7.24 -33.74
N TRP A 535 0.09 -7.51 -32.67
CA TRP A 535 0.00 -8.75 -31.88
C TRP A 535 -1.44 -9.07 -31.42
N PRO A 536 -2.04 -10.20 -31.86
CA PRO A 536 -3.47 -10.47 -31.72
C PRO A 536 -3.99 -10.46 -30.30
N GLY A 537 -3.28 -11.07 -29.36
CA GLY A 537 -3.75 -11.18 -27.98
C GLY A 537 -3.83 -9.81 -27.31
N SER A 538 -2.77 -9.02 -27.42
CA SER A 538 -2.75 -7.65 -26.89
C SER A 538 -3.79 -6.73 -27.54
N LYS A 539 -4.05 -6.86 -28.86
CA LYS A 539 -5.12 -6.12 -29.55
C LYS A 539 -6.51 -6.51 -29.07
N ARG A 540 -6.73 -7.79 -28.82
CA ARG A 540 -8.02 -8.28 -28.29
C ARG A 540 -8.27 -7.82 -26.86
N LEU A 541 -7.23 -7.72 -26.02
CA LEU A 541 -7.32 -7.14 -24.68
C LEU A 541 -7.70 -5.66 -24.75
N ALA A 542 -7.01 -4.87 -25.59
CA ALA A 542 -7.35 -3.46 -25.80
C ALA A 542 -8.79 -3.27 -26.30
N ALA A 543 -9.25 -4.13 -27.22
CA ALA A 543 -10.60 -4.06 -27.78
C ALA A 543 -11.72 -4.30 -26.75
N ILE A 544 -11.43 -4.92 -25.60
CA ILE A 544 -12.40 -5.11 -24.51
C ILE A 544 -12.22 -4.08 -23.38
N GLY A 545 -11.37 -3.07 -23.56
CA GLY A 545 -11.15 -2.00 -22.58
C GLY A 545 -10.14 -2.35 -21.48
N MET A 546 -9.27 -3.34 -21.70
CA MET A 546 -8.11 -3.56 -20.83
C MET A 546 -6.96 -2.64 -21.26
N LEU A 547 -6.40 -1.90 -20.30
CA LEU A 547 -5.30 -0.97 -20.51
C LEU A 547 -4.00 -1.59 -20.02
N ASP A 548 -2.94 -1.55 -20.83
CA ASP A 548 -1.60 -1.99 -20.44
C ASP A 548 -1.02 -1.00 -19.41
N SER A 549 -0.83 -1.46 -18.17
CA SER A 549 -0.48 -0.58 -17.05
C SER A 549 0.94 -0.05 -17.14
N TYR A 550 1.87 -0.85 -17.68
CA TYR A 550 3.25 -0.41 -17.90
C TYR A 550 3.29 0.69 -18.97
N ARG A 551 2.57 0.51 -20.08
CA ARG A 551 2.49 1.52 -21.15
C ARG A 551 1.67 2.75 -20.77
N LYS A 552 0.77 2.63 -19.80
CA LYS A 552 0.07 3.78 -19.22
C LYS A 552 1.03 4.72 -18.48
N VAL A 553 2.01 4.16 -17.76
CA VAL A 553 3.07 4.92 -17.06
C VAL A 553 4.19 5.34 -18.01
N HIS A 554 4.61 4.44 -18.91
CA HIS A 554 5.70 4.62 -19.87
C HIS A 554 5.18 4.58 -21.32
N PRO A 555 4.53 5.65 -21.81
CA PRO A 555 3.91 5.67 -23.14
C PRO A 555 4.90 5.73 -24.31
N ASN A 556 6.19 5.91 -24.04
CA ASN A 556 7.25 5.88 -25.05
C ASN A 556 7.96 4.52 -25.05
N GLU A 557 7.60 3.64 -25.99
CA GLU A 557 8.18 2.29 -26.13
C GLU A 557 9.63 2.27 -26.60
N VAL A 558 10.10 3.36 -27.24
CA VAL A 558 11.50 3.48 -27.68
C VAL A 558 12.41 3.75 -26.47
N GLU A 559 12.00 4.64 -25.57
CA GLU A 559 12.78 5.00 -24.38
C GLU A 559 12.69 3.94 -23.28
N ARG A 560 11.52 3.30 -23.15
CA ARG A 560 11.23 2.35 -22.07
C ARG A 560 10.70 1.06 -22.66
N ILE A 561 11.59 0.18 -23.08
CA ILE A 561 11.23 -1.14 -23.65
C ILE A 561 10.57 -2.02 -22.58
N GLY A 562 11.19 -2.11 -21.39
CA GLY A 562 10.71 -2.96 -20.29
C GLY A 562 10.83 -4.45 -20.62
N ALA A 563 11.97 -4.88 -21.16
CA ALA A 563 12.17 -6.24 -21.65
C ALA A 563 12.12 -7.25 -20.50
N THR A 564 11.12 -8.14 -20.52
CA THR A 564 10.95 -9.21 -19.52
C THR A 564 11.53 -10.53 -20.00
N TRP A 565 11.56 -10.73 -21.32
CA TRP A 565 12.25 -11.80 -22.01
C TRP A 565 13.53 -11.24 -22.62
N THR A 566 14.72 -11.76 -22.35
CA THR A 566 15.03 -12.74 -21.30
C THR A 566 16.27 -12.29 -20.52
N PRO A 567 16.38 -12.64 -19.22
CA PRO A 567 17.60 -12.51 -18.46
C PRO A 567 18.80 -13.13 -19.16
N GLN A 568 19.98 -12.56 -18.95
CA GLN A 568 21.20 -13.15 -19.50
C GLN A 568 21.47 -14.53 -18.88
N TYR A 569 21.81 -15.49 -19.72
CA TYR A 569 22.22 -16.83 -19.31
C TYR A 569 23.49 -17.30 -20.06
N PRO A 570 24.27 -18.24 -19.50
CA PRO A 570 25.50 -18.73 -20.14
C PRO A 570 25.25 -19.41 -21.49
N ASP A 571 26.22 -19.34 -22.39
CA ASP A 571 26.20 -20.12 -23.63
C ASP A 571 26.10 -21.62 -23.34
N LYS A 572 25.37 -22.35 -24.21
CA LYS A 572 25.10 -23.79 -24.07
C LYS A 572 24.32 -24.17 -22.81
N THR A 573 23.60 -23.21 -22.21
CA THR A 573 22.60 -23.53 -21.18
C THR A 573 21.64 -24.60 -21.72
N PRO A 574 21.43 -25.73 -21.02
CA PRO A 574 20.52 -26.78 -21.47
C PRO A 574 19.14 -26.21 -21.82
N GLY A 575 18.50 -26.73 -22.87
CA GLY A 575 17.15 -26.30 -23.28
C GLY A 575 17.02 -24.85 -23.76
N ARG A 576 18.14 -24.12 -23.92
CA ARG A 576 18.18 -22.75 -24.45
C ARG A 576 19.02 -22.68 -25.72
N GLY A 577 18.62 -21.79 -26.64
CA GLY A 577 19.50 -21.32 -27.71
C GLY A 577 20.59 -20.39 -27.16
N ASN A 578 21.58 -20.01 -27.98
CA ASN A 578 22.62 -19.07 -27.55
C ASN A 578 21.99 -17.73 -27.15
N TYR A 579 22.48 -17.11 -26.07
CA TYR A 579 21.92 -15.83 -25.61
C TYR A 579 22.10 -14.71 -26.64
N SER A 580 23.22 -14.72 -27.37
CA SER A 580 23.48 -13.79 -28.47
C SER A 580 22.42 -13.85 -29.57
N GLU A 581 21.73 -14.98 -29.72
CA GLU A 581 20.70 -15.18 -30.74
C GLU A 581 19.30 -14.79 -30.24
N GLN A 582 19.12 -14.41 -28.97
CA GLN A 582 17.81 -14.10 -28.40
C GLN A 582 17.27 -12.72 -28.81
N VAL A 583 15.96 -12.56 -28.63
CA VAL A 583 15.23 -11.29 -28.74
C VAL A 583 14.91 -10.75 -27.36
N LEU A 584 15.09 -9.44 -27.16
CA LEU A 584 14.69 -8.73 -25.95
C LEU A 584 13.30 -8.09 -26.13
N ASP A 585 12.30 -8.66 -25.46
CA ASP A 585 10.90 -8.29 -25.58
C ASP A 585 10.17 -8.26 -24.23
N ARG A 586 9.02 -7.58 -24.22
CA ARG A 586 8.11 -7.56 -23.07
C ARG A 586 6.94 -8.49 -23.32
N ILE A 587 6.93 -9.63 -22.63
CA ILE A 587 5.87 -10.65 -22.74
C ILE A 587 5.11 -10.88 -21.43
N ASP A 588 5.70 -10.48 -20.29
CA ASP A 588 5.06 -10.48 -18.98
C ASP A 588 4.44 -9.11 -18.74
N ARG A 589 3.14 -9.06 -18.47
CA ARG A 589 2.39 -7.78 -18.47
C ARG A 589 1.32 -7.75 -17.40
N ILE A 590 1.03 -6.54 -16.94
CA ILE A 590 -0.10 -6.24 -16.06
C ILE A 590 -1.04 -5.29 -16.78
N TYR A 591 -2.28 -5.71 -17.00
CA TYR A 591 -3.35 -4.86 -17.52
C TYR A 591 -4.34 -4.50 -16.41
N HIS A 592 -5.01 -3.36 -16.54
CA HIS A 592 -6.10 -2.94 -15.66
C HIS A 592 -7.33 -2.49 -16.45
N SER A 593 -8.49 -2.51 -15.80
CA SER A 593 -9.74 -1.90 -16.26
C SER A 593 -10.57 -1.43 -15.06
N GLY A 594 -11.45 -0.45 -15.30
CA GLY A 594 -12.22 0.26 -14.28
C GLY A 594 -11.59 1.59 -13.86
N GLU A 595 -12.40 2.49 -13.29
CA GLU A 595 -11.99 3.86 -12.92
C GLU A 595 -11.26 3.93 -11.58
N THR A 596 -11.38 2.89 -10.76
CA THR A 596 -10.82 2.86 -9.39
C THR A 596 -9.29 2.72 -9.36
N LEU A 597 -8.67 2.22 -10.43
CA LEU A 597 -7.25 1.87 -10.46
C LEU A 597 -6.48 2.79 -11.39
N CYS A 598 -5.57 3.59 -10.82
CA CYS A 598 -4.68 4.46 -11.59
C CYS A 598 -3.24 4.00 -11.40
N PRO A 599 -2.57 3.43 -12.42
CA PRO A 599 -1.15 3.10 -12.32
C PRO A 599 -0.33 4.40 -12.26
N VAL A 600 0.59 4.48 -11.30
CA VAL A 600 1.42 5.67 -11.03
C VAL A 600 2.93 5.38 -11.12
N ALA A 601 3.33 4.11 -10.99
CA ALA A 601 4.70 3.67 -11.26
C ALA A 601 4.68 2.29 -11.91
N ALA A 602 5.69 2.03 -12.74
CA ALA A 602 5.87 0.76 -13.44
C ALA A 602 7.35 0.45 -13.55
N GLN A 603 7.76 -0.75 -13.13
CA GLN A 603 9.16 -1.14 -13.01
C GLN A 603 9.37 -2.60 -13.41
N VAL A 604 10.53 -2.89 -14.01
CA VAL A 604 11.02 -4.26 -14.23
C VAL A 604 11.99 -4.64 -13.12
N ILE A 605 11.83 -5.83 -12.56
CA ILE A 605 12.74 -6.42 -11.57
C ILE A 605 13.49 -7.57 -12.22
N GLY A 606 14.81 -7.55 -12.15
CA GLY A 606 15.65 -8.55 -12.80
C GLY A 606 17.08 -8.58 -12.26
N GLU A 607 17.96 -9.18 -13.05
CA GLU A 607 19.32 -9.55 -12.69
C GLU A 607 20.33 -8.41 -12.80
N ASP A 608 20.06 -7.40 -13.62
CA ASP A 608 21.03 -6.36 -13.95
C ASP A 608 20.39 -4.97 -14.19
N ALA A 609 21.16 -3.92 -13.94
CA ALA A 609 20.70 -2.53 -14.03
C ALA A 609 20.55 -1.98 -15.46
N THR A 610 21.00 -2.72 -16.48
CA THR A 610 20.86 -2.31 -17.89
C THR A 610 19.48 -2.66 -18.44
N THR A 611 18.86 -3.70 -17.90
CA THR A 611 17.54 -4.20 -18.32
C THR A 611 16.45 -4.05 -17.26
N SER A 612 16.83 -3.79 -16.00
CA SER A 612 15.92 -3.76 -14.86
C SER A 612 15.97 -2.44 -14.10
N ASP A 613 14.81 -1.95 -13.67
CA ASP A 613 14.68 -0.77 -12.80
C ASP A 613 15.02 -1.11 -11.34
N ILE A 614 14.78 -2.36 -10.92
CA ILE A 614 15.14 -2.90 -9.61
C ILE A 614 16.00 -4.13 -9.84
N VAL A 615 17.22 -4.12 -9.28
CA VAL A 615 18.16 -5.23 -9.39
C VAL A 615 18.03 -6.14 -8.17
N PHE A 616 17.82 -7.43 -8.41
CA PHE A 616 17.90 -8.43 -7.36
C PHE A 616 19.36 -8.76 -7.05
N PRO A 617 19.80 -8.69 -5.78
CA PRO A 617 21.22 -8.78 -5.45
C PRO A 617 21.78 -10.21 -5.45
N ARG A 618 20.94 -11.24 -5.48
CA ARG A 618 21.34 -12.66 -5.57
C ARG A 618 21.23 -13.16 -7.01
N ARG A 619 21.59 -14.42 -7.25
CA ARG A 619 21.39 -15.07 -8.55
C ARG A 619 19.91 -15.02 -8.94
N TRP A 620 19.62 -14.57 -10.16
CA TRP A 620 18.26 -14.50 -10.66
C TRP A 620 17.69 -15.92 -10.90
N PRO A 621 16.52 -16.28 -10.34
CA PRO A 621 16.02 -17.66 -10.31
C PRO A 621 15.05 -18.00 -11.45
N SER A 622 14.89 -17.15 -12.46
CA SER A 622 13.91 -17.33 -13.54
C SER A 622 14.48 -16.91 -14.90
N ASP A 623 13.87 -17.37 -15.99
CA ASP A 623 14.11 -16.91 -17.35
C ASP A 623 13.21 -15.76 -17.79
N HIS A 624 12.40 -15.25 -16.87
CA HIS A 624 11.63 -14.03 -17.03
C HIS A 624 12.06 -13.01 -15.98
N ARG A 625 12.01 -11.72 -16.33
CA ARG A 625 12.02 -10.63 -15.35
C ARG A 625 10.61 -10.38 -14.84
N ALA A 626 10.48 -9.96 -13.58
CA ALA A 626 9.18 -9.62 -13.02
C ALA A 626 8.76 -8.20 -13.43
N VAL A 627 7.44 -7.95 -13.48
CA VAL A 627 6.89 -6.61 -13.67
C VAL A 627 6.10 -6.19 -12.43
N LEU A 628 6.40 -4.98 -11.95
CA LEU A 628 5.78 -4.37 -10.78
C LEU A 628 5.05 -3.09 -11.18
N ILE A 629 3.79 -2.96 -10.77
CA ILE A 629 2.99 -1.74 -10.96
C ILE A 629 2.46 -1.25 -9.62
N ASP A 630 2.66 0.04 -9.37
CA ASP A 630 2.02 0.75 -8.26
C ASP A 630 0.74 1.40 -8.76
N PHE A 631 -0.38 1.07 -8.12
CA PHE A 631 -1.66 1.71 -8.35
C PHE A 631 -1.99 2.64 -7.18
N VAL A 632 -2.55 3.80 -7.51
CA VAL A 632 -3.42 4.55 -6.59
C VAL A 632 -4.84 4.04 -6.77
N ILE A 633 -5.48 3.71 -5.65
CA ILE A 633 -6.90 3.36 -5.56
C ILE A 633 -7.66 4.68 -5.38
N GLN A 634 -8.47 5.04 -6.37
CA GLN A 634 -9.28 6.26 -6.38
C GLN A 634 -10.55 6.15 -5.52
#